data_AF-A0A6G1JLP6-F1
#
_entry.id   AF-A0A6G1JLP6-F1
#
_cell.length_a   1.000
_cell.length_b   1.000
_cell.length_c   1.000
_cell.angle_alpha   90.00
_cell.angle_beta   90.00
_cell.angle_gamma   90.00
#
_symmetry.space_group_name_H-M   'P 1'
#
loop_
_entity.id
_entity.type
_entity.pdbx_description
1 polymer ?
#
loop_
_entity_poly.entity_id
_entity_poly.type
_entity_poly.pdbx_seq_one_letter_code
_entity_poly.pdbx_strand_id
1 'polypeptide(L)'
;MRLLRRSNTGEFSLTRNFIGDEPIPPYAILSHTWGPDTVEVTFNDLTNGCGKDKSGYEKIRFCGRQAEQDGLQYFWIDTCCINKANKAELSQAINAMFRWYRNATQCYVYLSDVSTAKRKSDNEFIECTWEQTFRESRWFTRGWTLQELLAPSSVVFFSRDGKRLGDKSSLCQQIHEITVIPKSALQGVPLSAFPVNERFSWMQPRETKLEEDKAYSLLGIFGVYVPPVYGEGLASSFKRLREEIGKLEQCMQDLHLTNPWDDKKRIEDSKGGLLKDSYRWILENPDFQRWRDDQQSRLLWIKGDPGKGKTMLLCGIANELMSSMAKTSLLSYFFCQATDSRINSATTVLRGLLYMLVHQQPSLISHIRKKHDHAGKALFEDVNAWVALSEIFTDVLQDPSLKDTYLIVDALGECVIRLPKLLDFVVQTSCMSSRVNSDDADLCKGILALMGIVYRPLTLNELACLSEELKDMADDLDSLQQIVGLCGSFLTVQNGTVYFVHQSAKDFLCTGAVSEIFPSGTENVHFTVFSRSLEVMSKTLRRDMYSLRALGYPAEQVEPPDPDPLAASRYSCIYWVDHLCDWCLNSSATSLVNLQDGGTVYEFLRKKYLYWLEALSLCKSMSKGGREDASKLIELVLDARRFVMAHKWAIENCPLQAYASALVFSPACSVVRDHFKEEEPQWITVKPSIGDQWSACLRTLEGHSGGVRSVAFSHDSARLASASSDKTVKIWDASSGACLRTFSIGKPLNDIAFDHTGVYLHTNIGTIDISVQSGLTSFPTIPEPRSPQYQGIALSADGVWITHNSEHQVWLPSEYRPSCSVVSRNTIGIGVGSGKVWICKVELCLL
;
A
#
# COMPACT_ATOMS: atom_id res chain seq x y z
N MET A 1 0.70 24.47 -29.62
CA MET A 1 1.97 24.97 -30.23
C MET A 1 2.34 24.04 -31.38
N ARG A 2 3.02 24.50 -32.44
CA ARG A 2 3.58 23.62 -33.50
C ARG A 2 5.10 23.71 -33.51
N LEU A 3 5.77 22.62 -33.87
CA LEU A 3 7.21 22.55 -34.04
C LEU A 3 7.57 22.17 -35.48
N LEU A 4 8.81 22.43 -35.87
CA LEU A 4 9.44 21.81 -37.03
C LEU A 4 10.17 20.56 -36.59
N ARG A 5 9.96 19.48 -37.35
CA ARG A 5 10.68 18.22 -37.20
C ARG A 5 11.68 18.11 -38.34
N ARG A 6 12.94 17.78 -38.01
CA ARG A 6 13.92 17.36 -38.99
C ARG A 6 13.85 15.83 -39.17
N SER A 7 13.69 15.37 -40.40
CA SER A 7 13.74 13.94 -40.74
C SER A 7 15.20 13.45 -40.78
N ASN A 8 15.38 12.14 -40.75
CA ASN A 8 16.70 11.52 -40.93
C ASN A 8 17.30 11.81 -42.32
N THR A 9 16.46 12.18 -43.29
CA THR A 9 16.87 12.60 -44.65
C THR A 9 17.23 14.09 -44.72
N GLY A 10 17.14 14.84 -43.61
CA GLY A 10 17.44 16.27 -43.54
C GLY A 10 16.32 17.20 -44.01
N GLU A 11 15.13 16.65 -44.30
CA GLU A 11 13.96 17.46 -44.66
C GLU A 11 13.23 17.99 -43.42
N PHE A 12 12.53 19.11 -43.58
CA PHE A 12 11.76 19.75 -42.53
C PHE A 12 10.26 19.61 -42.77
N SER A 13 9.53 19.20 -41.73
CA SER A 13 8.07 19.09 -41.75
C SER A 13 7.47 19.73 -40.50
N LEU A 14 6.34 20.43 -40.64
CA LEU A 14 5.57 20.92 -39.51
C LEU A 14 4.88 19.78 -38.76
N THR A 15 4.91 19.82 -37.43
CA THR A 15 4.11 18.92 -36.60
C THR A 15 2.65 19.34 -36.61
N ARG A 16 1.78 18.44 -36.13
CA ARG A 16 0.43 18.82 -35.70
C ARG A 16 0.53 19.83 -34.54
N ASN A 17 -0.54 20.57 -34.33
CA ASN A 17 -0.63 21.49 -33.21
C ASN A 17 -0.77 20.67 -31.92
N PHE A 18 0.19 20.81 -31.01
CA PHE A 18 0.10 20.27 -29.66
C PHE A 18 -0.99 21.04 -28.89
N ILE A 19 -2.02 20.32 -28.43
CA ILE A 19 -3.20 20.85 -27.74
C ILE A 19 -3.31 20.19 -26.36
N GLY A 20 -3.71 20.97 -25.34
CA GLY A 20 -3.94 20.45 -23.98
C GLY A 20 -2.69 19.84 -23.36
N ASP A 21 -2.80 18.59 -22.91
CA ASP A 21 -1.81 17.87 -22.09
C ASP A 21 -0.82 17.05 -22.94
N GLU A 22 -0.82 17.24 -24.26
CA GLU A 22 0.11 16.51 -25.12
C GLU A 22 1.57 16.81 -24.74
N PRO A 23 2.38 15.78 -24.42
CA PRO A 23 3.77 15.98 -24.03
C PRO A 23 4.55 16.60 -25.20
N ILE A 24 5.04 17.83 -24.99
CA ILE A 24 5.84 18.52 -25.99
C ILE A 24 7.26 17.92 -25.94
N PRO A 25 7.78 17.38 -27.06
CA PRO A 25 9.12 16.81 -27.08
C PRO A 25 10.18 17.90 -26.84
N PRO A 26 11.37 17.57 -26.30
CA PRO A 26 12.48 18.52 -26.21
C PRO A 26 12.76 19.19 -27.56
N TYR A 27 12.91 20.51 -27.54
CA TYR A 27 13.03 21.31 -28.77
C TYR A 27 14.01 22.47 -28.60
N ALA A 28 14.65 22.83 -29.71
CA ALA A 28 15.42 24.06 -29.83
C ALA A 28 14.54 25.22 -30.33
N ILE A 29 14.99 26.45 -30.15
CA ILE A 29 14.28 27.64 -30.65
C ILE A 29 15.24 28.57 -31.37
N LEU A 30 14.82 29.12 -32.52
CA LEU A 30 15.60 30.10 -33.26
C LEU A 30 15.12 31.52 -32.94
N SER A 31 16.00 32.31 -32.34
CA SER A 31 15.87 33.74 -32.23
C SER A 31 16.66 34.43 -33.34
N HIS A 32 16.04 35.36 -34.06
CA HIS A 32 16.66 35.99 -35.22
C HIS A 32 16.03 37.34 -35.56
N THR A 33 16.69 38.11 -36.42
CA THR A 33 16.10 39.32 -37.01
C THR A 33 15.38 38.97 -38.31
N TRP A 34 14.12 39.40 -38.43
CA TRP A 34 13.34 39.22 -39.65
C TRP A 34 13.79 40.20 -40.74
N GLY A 35 13.97 39.67 -41.95
CA GLY A 35 13.98 40.45 -43.18
C GLY A 35 12.57 40.78 -43.67
N PRO A 36 12.43 41.34 -44.88
CA PRO A 36 11.13 41.53 -45.53
C PRO A 36 10.35 40.21 -45.66
N ASP A 37 9.01 40.27 -45.60
CA ASP A 37 8.15 39.07 -45.72
C ASP A 37 8.32 38.32 -47.05
N THR A 38 8.84 39.00 -48.09
CA THR A 38 9.18 38.41 -49.39
C THR A 38 10.35 37.42 -49.33
N VAL A 39 11.24 37.57 -48.33
CA VAL A 39 12.45 36.74 -48.19
C VAL A 39 12.37 35.77 -47.02
N GLU A 40 11.47 35.97 -46.06
CA GLU A 40 11.26 35.04 -44.95
C GLU A 40 10.30 33.90 -45.32
N VAL A 41 10.54 32.73 -44.73
CA VAL A 41 9.67 31.56 -44.88
C VAL A 41 8.54 31.66 -43.86
N THR A 42 7.30 31.65 -44.34
CA THR A 42 6.08 31.78 -43.53
C THR A 42 5.44 30.42 -43.26
N PHE A 43 4.41 30.39 -42.41
CA PHE A 43 3.62 29.17 -42.18
C PHE A 43 2.96 28.66 -43.46
N ASN A 44 2.44 29.56 -44.30
CA ASN A 44 1.80 29.20 -45.56
C ASN A 44 2.81 28.61 -46.56
N ASP A 45 4.03 29.13 -46.58
CA ASP A 45 5.14 28.63 -47.39
C ASP A 45 5.44 27.15 -47.06
N LEU A 46 5.66 26.83 -45.77
CA LEU A 46 5.94 25.46 -45.35
C LEU A 46 4.75 24.51 -45.55
N THR A 47 3.53 24.97 -45.32
CA THR A 47 2.31 24.14 -45.49
C THR A 47 2.09 23.76 -46.96
N ASN A 48 2.42 24.67 -47.88
CA ASN A 48 2.30 24.44 -49.32
C ASN A 48 3.56 23.83 -49.96
N GLY A 49 4.62 23.59 -49.18
CA GLY A 49 5.91 23.09 -49.70
C GLY A 49 6.69 24.10 -50.55
N CYS A 50 6.29 25.37 -50.54
CA CYS A 50 6.87 26.44 -51.35
C CYS A 50 7.70 27.34 -50.43
N GLY A 51 9.01 27.46 -50.59
CA GLY A 51 9.81 28.31 -49.69
C GLY A 51 11.30 27.98 -49.62
N LYS A 52 11.72 26.84 -50.19
CA LYS A 52 13.14 26.45 -50.31
C LYS A 52 13.98 27.48 -51.09
N ASP A 53 13.36 28.25 -51.99
CA ASP A 53 14.03 29.28 -52.81
C ASP A 53 14.18 30.63 -52.09
N LYS A 54 13.53 30.81 -50.94
CA LYS A 54 13.63 32.04 -50.15
C LYS A 54 14.95 32.06 -49.38
N SER A 55 15.64 33.20 -49.38
CA SER A 55 16.91 33.34 -48.65
C SER A 55 16.78 33.10 -47.14
N GLY A 56 15.60 33.37 -46.55
CA GLY A 56 15.30 33.05 -45.15
C GLY A 56 15.30 31.55 -44.83
N TYR A 57 15.18 30.67 -45.83
CA TYR A 57 15.22 29.22 -45.63
C TYR A 57 16.56 28.73 -45.06
N GLU A 58 17.65 29.45 -45.30
CA GLU A 58 18.95 29.11 -44.71
C GLU A 58 18.95 29.25 -43.19
N LYS A 59 18.11 30.11 -42.61
CA LYS A 59 17.94 30.22 -41.15
C LYS A 59 17.30 28.95 -40.56
N ILE A 60 16.33 28.36 -41.29
CA ILE A 60 15.70 27.09 -40.92
C ILE A 60 16.75 25.96 -40.97
N ARG A 61 17.55 25.91 -42.04
CA ARG A 61 18.64 24.95 -42.17
C ARG A 61 19.68 25.09 -41.07
N PHE A 62 20.08 26.32 -40.76
CA PHE A 62 21.00 26.62 -39.67
C PHE A 62 20.47 26.10 -38.33
N CYS A 63 19.23 26.45 -37.95
CA CYS A 63 18.62 25.99 -36.71
C CYS A 63 18.51 24.47 -36.66
N GLY A 64 18.04 23.85 -37.74
CA GLY A 64 17.91 22.39 -37.83
C GLY A 64 19.25 21.64 -37.76
N ARG A 65 20.34 22.22 -38.29
CA ARG A 65 21.71 21.68 -38.14
C ARG A 65 22.20 21.79 -36.70
N GLN A 66 21.98 22.94 -36.05
CA GLN A 66 22.43 23.12 -34.68
C GLN A 66 21.64 22.26 -33.69
N ALA A 67 20.31 22.15 -33.89
CA ALA A 67 19.46 21.27 -33.10
C ALA A 67 19.93 19.81 -33.18
N GLU A 68 20.25 19.30 -34.39
CA GLU A 68 20.77 17.95 -34.56
C GLU A 68 22.11 17.73 -33.84
N GLN A 69 23.02 18.72 -33.88
CA GLN A 69 24.29 18.65 -33.15
C GLN A 69 24.09 18.54 -31.64
N ASP A 70 23.04 19.17 -31.12
CA ASP A 70 22.66 19.12 -29.70
C ASP A 70 21.69 17.95 -29.39
N GLY A 71 21.47 17.02 -30.34
CA GLY A 71 20.62 15.84 -30.15
C GLY A 71 19.11 16.10 -30.18
N LEU A 72 18.68 17.27 -30.67
CA LEU A 72 17.29 17.71 -30.72
C LEU A 72 16.70 17.50 -32.12
N GLN A 73 15.65 16.69 -32.21
CA GLN A 73 14.94 16.45 -33.47
C GLN A 73 13.96 17.58 -33.84
N TYR A 74 13.46 18.30 -32.84
CA TYR A 74 12.42 19.31 -32.99
C TYR A 74 12.99 20.71 -32.72
N PHE A 75 12.49 21.69 -33.46
CA PHE A 75 12.83 23.10 -33.22
C PHE A 75 11.69 24.03 -33.60
N TRP A 76 11.71 25.25 -33.08
CA TRP A 76 10.67 26.25 -33.30
C TRP A 76 11.22 27.53 -33.91
N ILE A 77 10.45 28.10 -34.84
CA ILE A 77 10.74 29.39 -35.49
C ILE A 77 9.41 30.14 -35.66
N ASP A 78 9.32 31.34 -35.11
CA ASP A 78 8.11 32.18 -35.06
C ASP A 78 7.50 32.48 -36.44
N THR A 79 8.34 32.72 -37.46
CA THR A 79 7.90 33.08 -38.81
C THR A 79 7.07 32.00 -39.47
N CYS A 80 7.37 30.73 -39.21
CA CYS A 80 6.80 29.60 -39.91
C CYS A 80 6.05 28.58 -39.05
N CYS A 81 6.17 28.64 -37.72
CA CYS A 81 5.42 27.77 -36.81
C CYS A 81 4.06 28.35 -36.39
N ILE A 82 3.86 29.67 -36.54
CA ILE A 82 2.61 30.37 -36.19
C ILE A 82 1.82 30.71 -37.46
N ASN A 83 0.54 30.33 -37.49
CA ASN A 83 -0.38 30.81 -38.51
C ASN A 83 -0.87 32.22 -38.17
N LYS A 84 -0.12 33.23 -38.61
CA LYS A 84 -0.41 34.65 -38.37
C LYS A 84 -1.73 35.13 -38.99
N ALA A 85 -2.30 34.39 -39.96
CA ALA A 85 -3.61 34.71 -40.53
C ALA A 85 -4.77 34.36 -39.59
N ASN A 86 -4.56 33.41 -38.66
CA ASN A 86 -5.53 33.08 -37.62
C ASN A 86 -5.33 34.01 -36.41
N LYS A 87 -6.22 34.99 -36.24
CA LYS A 87 -6.13 35.98 -35.15
C LYS A 87 -6.17 35.36 -33.75
N ALA A 88 -6.93 34.28 -33.55
CA ALA A 88 -7.01 33.60 -32.25
C ALA A 88 -5.68 32.91 -31.93
N GLU A 89 -5.10 32.21 -32.91
CA GLU A 89 -3.78 31.58 -32.76
C GLU A 89 -2.68 32.61 -32.55
N LEU A 90 -2.68 33.71 -33.31
CA LEU A 90 -1.71 34.80 -33.16
C LEU A 90 -1.77 35.40 -31.74
N SER A 91 -2.97 35.67 -31.24
CA SER A 91 -3.19 36.16 -29.88
C SER A 91 -2.64 35.20 -28.82
N GLN A 92 -2.95 33.90 -28.95
CA GLN A 92 -2.44 32.87 -28.05
C GLN A 92 -0.92 32.74 -28.13
N ALA A 93 -0.35 32.77 -29.34
CA ALA A 93 1.09 32.68 -29.55
C ALA A 93 1.83 33.86 -28.92
N ILE A 94 1.33 35.09 -29.10
CA ILE A 94 1.91 36.29 -28.48
C ILE A 94 1.91 36.18 -26.95
N ASN A 95 0.79 35.77 -26.36
CA ASN A 95 0.70 35.62 -24.91
C ASN A 95 1.51 34.45 -24.35
N ALA A 96 1.75 33.41 -25.14
CA ALA A 96 2.53 32.23 -24.73
C ALA A 96 4.01 32.27 -25.13
N MET A 97 4.46 33.30 -25.87
CA MET A 97 5.79 33.30 -26.50
C MET A 97 6.93 33.18 -25.49
N PHE A 98 6.86 33.94 -24.39
CA PHE A 98 7.84 33.84 -23.31
C PHE A 98 7.92 32.43 -22.72
N ARG A 99 6.78 31.73 -22.57
CA ARG A 99 6.75 30.35 -22.08
C ARG A 99 7.40 29.39 -23.08
N TRP A 100 7.20 29.58 -24.38
CA TRP A 100 7.86 28.78 -25.42
C TRP A 100 9.38 28.95 -25.37
N TYR A 101 9.87 30.19 -25.28
CA TYR A 101 11.31 30.44 -25.11
C TYR A 101 11.87 29.89 -23.79
N ARG A 102 11.11 29.99 -22.69
CA ARG A 102 11.51 29.47 -21.37
C ARG A 102 11.63 27.94 -21.33
N ASN A 103 10.74 27.26 -22.04
CA ASN A 103 10.67 25.79 -22.05
C ASN A 103 11.57 25.16 -23.13
N ALA A 104 12.13 25.94 -24.05
CA ALA A 104 13.07 25.45 -25.05
C ALA A 104 14.32 24.90 -24.35
N THR A 105 14.80 23.74 -24.82
CA THR A 105 16.05 23.13 -24.33
C THR A 105 17.24 24.02 -24.67
N GLN A 106 17.19 24.68 -25.82
CA GLN A 106 18.28 25.51 -26.32
C GLN A 106 17.74 26.64 -27.21
N CYS A 107 18.19 27.89 -26.97
CA CYS A 107 17.90 29.03 -27.84
C CYS A 107 19.12 29.41 -28.67
N TYR A 108 19.00 29.34 -29.99
CA TYR A 108 20.03 29.78 -30.92
C TYR A 108 19.72 31.18 -31.42
N VAL A 109 20.63 32.12 -31.20
CA VAL A 109 20.55 33.48 -31.73
C VAL A 109 21.40 33.57 -32.98
N TYR A 110 20.75 33.76 -34.13
CA TYR A 110 21.43 33.92 -35.42
C TYR A 110 21.57 35.39 -35.81
N LEU A 111 22.79 35.92 -35.71
CA LEU A 111 23.12 37.32 -35.96
C LEU A 111 23.57 37.53 -37.41
N SER A 112 22.60 37.81 -38.28
CA SER A 112 22.85 38.02 -39.72
C SER A 112 23.73 39.24 -40.06
N ASP A 113 23.97 40.14 -39.11
CA ASP A 113 24.77 41.37 -39.25
C ASP A 113 26.15 41.29 -38.58
N VAL A 114 26.46 40.19 -37.90
CA VAL A 114 27.76 39.94 -37.25
C VAL A 114 28.54 38.92 -38.06
N SER A 115 29.78 39.24 -38.43
CA SER A 115 30.67 38.32 -39.17
C SER A 115 31.98 38.14 -38.42
N THR A 116 32.53 36.94 -38.53
CA THR A 116 33.86 36.61 -37.97
C THR A 116 34.95 36.60 -39.05
N ALA A 117 34.59 36.89 -40.30
CA ALA A 117 35.53 36.93 -41.42
C ALA A 117 36.30 38.25 -41.43
N LYS A 118 37.65 38.18 -41.51
CA LYS A 118 38.49 39.37 -41.69
C LYS A 118 38.19 40.00 -43.05
N ARG A 119 37.75 41.26 -43.09
CA ARG A 119 37.69 42.04 -44.35
C ARG A 119 39.12 42.39 -44.77
N LYS A 120 39.51 42.04 -46.00
CA LYS A 120 40.61 42.72 -46.70
C LYS A 120 39.98 43.89 -47.47
N SER A 121 40.23 45.12 -47.05
CA SER A 121 40.13 46.27 -47.95
C SER A 121 41.53 46.84 -48.14
N ASP A 122 41.85 47.14 -49.40
CA ASP A 122 43.06 47.87 -49.74
C ASP A 122 42.95 49.27 -49.15
N ASN A 123 43.96 49.61 -48.34
CA ASN A 123 44.12 50.79 -47.48
C ASN A 123 43.34 50.79 -46.14
N GLU A 124 44.15 50.86 -45.07
CA GLU A 124 43.85 50.86 -43.62
C GLU A 124 43.31 49.56 -43.02
N PHE A 125 44.21 48.86 -42.30
CA PHE A 125 43.89 47.75 -41.40
C PHE A 125 43.07 48.25 -40.21
N ILE A 126 41.75 48.35 -40.35
CA ILE A 126 40.85 48.30 -39.20
C ILE A 126 40.56 46.82 -38.96
N GLU A 127 41.26 46.22 -38.00
CA GLU A 127 40.94 44.90 -37.48
C GLU A 127 39.61 45.00 -36.70
N CYS A 128 38.49 44.97 -37.40
CA CYS A 128 37.18 44.96 -36.78
C CYS A 128 36.98 43.59 -36.13
N THR A 129 37.15 43.53 -34.81
CA THR A 129 36.89 42.31 -34.06
C THR A 129 35.37 42.09 -34.01
N TRP A 130 34.92 40.83 -34.08
CA TRP A 130 33.48 40.51 -34.16
C TRP A 130 32.70 41.09 -32.96
N GLU A 131 33.36 41.32 -31.83
CA GLU A 131 32.81 41.94 -30.62
C GLU A 131 32.24 43.34 -30.88
N GLN A 132 32.85 44.14 -31.76
CA GLN A 132 32.31 45.46 -32.09
C GLN A 132 31.02 45.36 -32.89
N THR A 133 31.01 44.54 -33.95
CA THR A 133 29.78 44.29 -34.72
C THR A 133 28.69 43.61 -33.89
N PHE A 134 29.06 42.82 -32.87
CA PHE A 134 28.13 42.23 -31.92
C PHE A 134 27.43 43.31 -31.08
N ARG A 135 28.18 44.30 -30.56
CA ARG A 135 27.61 45.44 -29.81
C ARG A 135 26.65 46.29 -30.65
N GLU A 136 26.90 46.37 -31.95
CA GLU A 136 26.10 47.15 -32.90
C GLU A 136 24.97 46.33 -33.56
N SER A 137 24.81 45.05 -33.20
CA SER A 137 23.84 44.18 -33.86
C SER A 137 22.40 44.66 -33.64
N ARG A 138 21.63 44.70 -34.72
CA ARG A 138 20.20 45.03 -34.73
C ARG A 138 19.35 44.04 -33.93
N TRP A 139 19.90 42.88 -33.57
CA TRP A 139 19.18 41.93 -32.72
C TRP A 139 18.89 42.54 -31.33
N PHE A 140 19.84 43.31 -30.76
CA PHE A 140 19.65 43.94 -29.46
C PHE A 140 18.68 45.12 -29.46
N THR A 141 18.43 45.71 -30.64
CA THR A 141 17.53 46.86 -30.78
C THR A 141 16.08 46.46 -31.07
N ARG A 142 15.76 45.18 -31.29
CA ARG A 142 14.37 44.76 -31.52
C ARG A 142 13.60 44.53 -30.22
N GLY A 143 12.32 44.91 -30.19
CA GLY A 143 11.47 44.74 -29.01
C GLY A 143 11.27 43.28 -28.62
N TRP A 144 10.87 42.44 -29.58
CA TRP A 144 10.56 41.02 -29.33
C TRP A 144 11.75 40.21 -28.81
N THR A 145 12.98 40.53 -29.25
CA THR A 145 14.21 39.83 -28.81
C THR A 145 14.51 40.00 -27.32
N LEU A 146 13.84 40.95 -26.63
CA LEU A 146 13.94 41.08 -25.18
C LEU A 146 13.44 39.83 -24.46
N GLN A 147 12.29 39.28 -24.87
CA GLN A 147 11.78 38.03 -24.31
C GLN A 147 12.67 36.84 -24.70
N GLU A 148 13.19 36.85 -25.93
CA GLU A 148 14.04 35.78 -26.47
C GLU A 148 15.40 35.70 -25.75
N LEU A 149 15.86 36.81 -25.17
CA LEU A 149 17.05 36.88 -24.33
C LEU A 149 16.78 36.41 -22.89
N LEU A 150 15.69 36.90 -22.30
CA LEU A 150 15.41 36.75 -20.87
C LEU A 150 14.75 35.42 -20.53
N ALA A 151 13.87 34.91 -21.39
CA ALA A 151 13.07 33.72 -21.09
C ALA A 151 13.87 32.41 -21.08
N PRO A 152 14.73 32.10 -22.07
CA PRO A 152 15.43 30.82 -22.11
C PRO A 152 16.48 30.69 -21.01
N SER A 153 16.65 29.48 -20.48
CA SER A 153 17.74 29.15 -19.56
C SER A 153 19.11 29.17 -20.26
N SER A 154 19.14 28.82 -21.55
CA SER A 154 20.33 28.77 -22.39
C SER A 154 20.12 29.53 -23.70
N VAL A 155 21.03 30.45 -24.00
CA VAL A 155 21.02 31.26 -25.22
C VAL A 155 22.44 31.28 -25.78
N VAL A 156 22.61 30.83 -27.02
CA VAL A 156 23.90 30.74 -27.72
C VAL A 156 23.89 31.60 -28.96
N PHE A 157 24.90 32.46 -29.10
CA PHE A 157 25.01 33.42 -30.19
C PHE A 157 25.88 32.89 -31.31
N PHE A 158 25.40 33.04 -32.55
CA PHE A 158 26.09 32.65 -33.76
C PHE A 158 26.16 33.83 -34.74
N SER A 159 27.32 33.97 -35.39
CA SER A 159 27.52 34.90 -36.49
C SER A 159 26.77 34.48 -37.76
N ARG A 160 26.66 35.38 -38.74
CA ARG A 160 26.16 35.09 -40.09
C ARG A 160 26.89 33.93 -40.77
N ASP A 161 28.16 33.72 -40.42
CA ASP A 161 28.98 32.64 -40.96
C ASP A 161 28.75 31.29 -40.24
N GLY A 162 27.79 31.24 -39.31
CA GLY A 162 27.45 30.04 -38.53
C GLY A 162 28.44 29.70 -37.41
N LYS A 163 29.41 30.57 -37.11
CA LYS A 163 30.36 30.35 -36.01
C LYS A 163 29.79 30.80 -34.67
N ARG A 164 29.95 29.97 -33.64
CA ARG A 164 29.60 30.28 -32.24
C ARG A 164 30.48 31.43 -31.72
N LEU A 165 29.83 32.48 -31.21
CA LEU A 165 30.46 33.65 -30.61
C LEU A 165 30.59 33.52 -29.09
N GLY A 166 29.62 32.86 -28.48
CA GLY A 166 29.52 32.68 -27.04
C GLY A 166 28.09 32.34 -26.64
N ASP A 167 27.83 32.37 -25.34
CA ASP A 167 26.51 32.18 -24.74
C ASP A 167 26.17 33.32 -23.78
N LYS A 168 24.92 33.36 -23.31
CA LYS A 168 24.46 34.41 -22.39
C LYS A 168 25.31 34.54 -21.13
N SER A 169 25.89 33.44 -20.65
CA SER A 169 26.76 33.45 -19.47
C SER A 169 28.14 34.02 -19.77
N SER A 170 28.79 33.57 -20.83
CA SER A 170 30.13 34.05 -21.25
C SER A 170 30.13 35.48 -21.77
N LEU A 171 29.03 35.94 -22.36
CA LEU A 171 28.87 37.31 -22.89
C LEU A 171 28.04 38.23 -21.96
N CYS A 172 27.83 37.83 -20.70
CA CYS A 172 26.95 38.54 -19.76
C CYS A 172 27.33 40.01 -19.58
N GLN A 173 28.64 40.33 -19.52
CA GLN A 173 29.13 41.70 -19.39
C GLN A 173 28.75 42.55 -20.61
N GLN A 174 29.02 42.04 -21.82
CA GLN A 174 28.75 42.72 -23.07
C GLN A 174 27.25 42.94 -23.24
N ILE A 175 26.43 41.92 -22.96
CA ILE A 175 24.96 42.01 -23.06
C ILE A 175 24.42 43.04 -22.06
N HIS A 176 24.93 43.07 -20.83
CA HIS A 176 24.56 44.08 -19.83
C HIS A 176 24.88 45.50 -20.32
N GLU A 177 26.08 45.72 -20.87
CA GLU A 177 26.49 47.03 -21.40
C GLU A 177 25.64 47.48 -22.59
N ILE A 178 25.21 46.56 -23.45
CA ILE A 178 24.38 46.86 -24.62
C ILE A 178 22.92 47.14 -24.22
N THR A 179 22.37 46.34 -23.30
CA THR A 179 20.92 46.32 -23.03
C THR A 179 20.52 47.03 -21.74
N VAL A 180 21.48 47.35 -20.88
CA VAL A 180 21.28 47.90 -19.51
C VAL A 180 20.55 46.93 -18.57
N ILE A 181 20.24 45.70 -19.02
CA ILE A 181 19.60 44.68 -18.19
C ILE A 181 20.59 44.20 -17.12
N PRO A 182 20.22 44.16 -15.83
CA PRO A 182 21.10 43.70 -14.77
C PRO A 182 21.67 42.31 -15.04
N LYS A 183 22.95 42.11 -14.72
CA LYS A 183 23.62 40.80 -14.86
C LYS A 183 22.88 39.68 -14.12
N SER A 184 22.32 40.00 -12.95
CA SER A 184 21.52 39.07 -12.16
C SER A 184 20.28 38.57 -12.90
N ALA A 185 19.59 39.44 -13.66
CA ALA A 185 18.46 39.04 -14.51
C ALA A 185 18.92 38.12 -15.64
N LEU A 186 20.05 38.42 -16.29
CA LEU A 186 20.64 37.59 -17.35
C LEU A 186 21.08 36.21 -16.83
N GLN A 187 21.47 36.14 -15.56
CA GLN A 187 21.87 34.91 -14.86
C GLN A 187 20.70 34.10 -14.28
N GLY A 188 19.45 34.54 -14.51
CA GLY A 188 18.25 33.76 -14.18
C GLY A 188 17.60 34.08 -12.85
N VAL A 189 17.95 35.20 -12.19
CA VAL A 189 17.15 35.70 -11.06
C VAL A 189 15.71 35.97 -11.53
N PRO A 190 14.68 35.54 -10.77
CA PRO A 190 13.28 35.77 -11.15
C PRO A 190 13.01 37.22 -11.51
N LEU A 191 12.35 37.45 -12.65
CA LEU A 191 12.10 38.82 -13.15
C LEU A 191 11.20 39.63 -12.21
N SER A 192 10.38 38.97 -11.39
CA SER A 192 9.57 39.61 -10.33
C SER A 192 10.39 40.29 -9.24
N ALA A 193 11.68 39.93 -9.08
CA ALA A 193 12.57 40.57 -8.11
C ALA A 193 12.97 41.99 -8.53
N PHE A 194 12.72 42.39 -9.77
CA PHE A 194 13.06 43.72 -10.29
C PHE A 194 11.82 44.64 -10.29
N PRO A 195 11.96 45.90 -9.85
CA PRO A 195 10.87 46.88 -9.85
C PRO A 195 10.20 47.00 -11.23
N VAL A 196 8.89 47.25 -11.23
CA VAL A 196 8.09 47.39 -12.46
C VAL A 196 8.68 48.44 -13.41
N ASN A 197 9.07 49.60 -12.88
CA ASN A 197 9.66 50.69 -13.67
C ASN A 197 11.01 50.30 -14.30
N GLU A 198 11.81 49.51 -13.59
CA GLU A 198 13.08 49.01 -14.12
C GLU A 198 12.85 48.05 -15.29
N ARG A 199 11.89 47.11 -15.14
CA ARG A 199 11.52 46.18 -16.23
C ARG A 199 10.97 46.90 -17.46
N PHE A 200 10.18 47.96 -17.26
CA PHE A 200 9.75 48.83 -18.36
C PHE A 200 10.91 49.54 -19.06
N SER A 201 11.97 49.91 -18.34
CA SER A 201 13.14 50.58 -18.91
C SER A 201 13.88 49.71 -19.93
N TRP A 202 13.86 48.38 -19.78
CA TRP A 202 14.55 47.45 -20.69
C TRP A 202 13.99 47.45 -22.12
N MET A 203 12.78 47.98 -22.32
CA MET A 203 12.15 48.16 -23.63
C MET A 203 12.49 49.50 -24.28
N GLN A 204 12.94 50.50 -23.53
CA GLN A 204 13.18 51.85 -24.04
C GLN A 204 14.18 51.92 -25.21
N PRO A 205 15.34 51.22 -25.19
CA PRO A 205 16.29 51.28 -26.30
C PRO A 205 15.86 50.43 -27.51
N ARG A 206 14.64 49.89 -27.52
CA ARG A 206 14.18 48.92 -28.51
C ARG A 206 13.08 49.48 -29.43
N GLU A 207 13.07 48.95 -30.64
CA GLU A 207 12.18 49.30 -31.75
C GLU A 207 11.32 48.10 -32.17
N THR A 208 10.11 48.39 -32.62
CA THR A 208 9.13 47.40 -33.09
C THR A 208 8.50 47.87 -34.40
N LYS A 209 8.05 46.92 -35.23
CA LYS A 209 7.39 47.24 -36.52
C LYS A 209 6.04 47.93 -36.31
N LEU A 210 5.27 47.45 -35.33
CA LEU A 210 4.03 48.06 -34.84
C LEU A 210 4.32 48.65 -33.46
N GLU A 211 3.79 49.83 -33.15
CA GLU A 211 4.12 50.50 -31.90
C GLU A 211 3.55 49.75 -30.68
N GLU A 212 2.40 49.09 -30.81
CA GLU A 212 1.75 48.31 -29.76
C GLU A 212 2.55 47.07 -29.36
N ASP A 213 3.39 46.54 -30.26
CA ASP A 213 4.27 45.42 -29.96
C ASP A 213 5.28 45.77 -28.85
N LYS A 214 5.57 47.05 -28.59
CA LYS A 214 6.39 47.44 -27.43
C LYS A 214 5.73 47.01 -26.10
N ALA A 215 4.41 47.08 -26.01
CA ALA A 215 3.66 46.59 -24.86
C ALA A 215 3.55 45.06 -24.88
N TYR A 216 3.22 44.46 -26.03
CA TYR A 216 3.01 43.01 -26.10
C TYR A 216 4.31 42.19 -25.93
N SER A 217 5.45 42.76 -26.30
CA SER A 217 6.78 42.19 -26.00
C SER A 217 7.19 42.31 -24.53
N LEU A 218 6.36 42.89 -23.65
CA LEU A 218 6.58 42.88 -22.20
C LEU A 218 5.71 41.87 -21.45
N LEU A 219 4.71 41.23 -22.09
CA LEU A 219 3.71 40.39 -21.41
C LEU A 219 4.34 39.29 -20.56
N GLY A 220 5.27 38.52 -21.12
CA GLY A 220 5.93 37.44 -20.39
C GLY A 220 6.94 37.90 -19.34
N ILE A 221 7.49 39.11 -19.47
CA ILE A 221 8.39 39.73 -18.49
C ILE A 221 7.63 40.12 -17.23
N PHE A 222 6.36 40.51 -17.40
CA PHE A 222 5.44 40.80 -16.31
C PHE A 222 4.58 39.60 -15.89
N GLY A 223 4.54 38.53 -16.67
CA GLY A 223 3.71 37.35 -16.41
C GLY A 223 2.21 37.64 -16.52
N VAL A 224 1.82 38.55 -17.40
CA VAL A 224 0.42 38.98 -17.60
C VAL A 224 -0.11 38.55 -18.96
N TYR A 225 -1.44 38.43 -19.06
CA TYR A 225 -2.14 38.13 -20.30
C TYR A 225 -2.87 39.38 -20.79
N VAL A 226 -2.58 39.81 -22.02
CA VAL A 226 -3.28 40.93 -22.67
C VAL A 226 -3.59 40.52 -24.11
N PRO A 227 -4.88 40.40 -24.50
CA PRO A 227 -5.24 40.17 -25.89
C PRO A 227 -4.73 41.30 -26.80
N PRO A 228 -3.96 41.00 -27.86
CA PRO A 228 -3.48 42.03 -28.79
C PRO A 228 -4.64 42.69 -29.54
N VAL A 229 -4.63 44.03 -29.59
CA VAL A 229 -5.58 44.87 -30.35
C VAL A 229 -4.77 45.85 -31.19
N TYR A 230 -4.38 45.41 -32.38
CA TYR A 230 -3.61 46.24 -33.31
C TYR A 230 -4.46 47.41 -33.85
N GLY A 231 -3.90 48.62 -33.82
CA GLY A 231 -4.57 49.88 -34.15
C GLY A 231 -5.04 50.68 -32.93
N GLU A 232 -4.87 50.17 -31.70
CA GLU A 232 -5.17 50.92 -30.46
C GLU A 232 -4.10 51.96 -30.10
N GLY A 233 -2.92 51.82 -30.70
CA GLY A 233 -1.77 52.68 -30.48
C GLY A 233 -1.01 52.44 -29.18
N LEU A 234 0.15 53.09 -29.08
CA LEU A 234 1.13 52.87 -27.99
C LEU A 234 0.54 53.20 -26.61
N ALA A 235 -0.17 54.31 -26.48
CA ALA A 235 -0.70 54.76 -25.19
C ALA A 235 -1.78 53.82 -24.63
N SER A 236 -2.70 53.34 -25.47
CA SER A 236 -3.76 52.41 -25.06
C SER A 236 -3.20 51.04 -24.67
N SER A 237 -2.29 50.50 -25.50
CA SER A 237 -1.66 49.20 -25.22
C SER A 237 -0.86 49.21 -23.92
N PHE A 238 -0.08 50.26 -23.63
CA PHE A 238 0.61 50.41 -22.34
C PHE A 238 -0.34 50.64 -21.16
N LYS A 239 -1.46 51.34 -21.35
CA LYS A 239 -2.49 51.51 -20.31
C LYS A 239 -3.05 50.16 -19.89
N ARG A 240 -3.48 49.33 -20.84
CA ARG A 240 -4.00 47.99 -20.58
C ARG A 240 -2.97 47.07 -19.94
N LEU A 241 -1.72 47.15 -20.39
CA LEU A 241 -0.61 46.42 -19.77
C LEU A 241 -0.43 46.80 -18.29
N ARG A 242 -0.41 48.12 -17.99
CA ARG A 242 -0.29 48.60 -16.60
C ARG A 242 -1.48 48.19 -15.73
N GLU A 243 -2.69 48.24 -16.27
CA GLU A 243 -3.90 47.78 -15.56
C GLU A 243 -3.80 46.30 -15.19
N GLU A 244 -3.35 45.44 -16.11
CA GLU A 244 -3.18 44.02 -15.83
C GLU A 244 -2.03 43.72 -14.85
N ILE A 245 -0.95 44.50 -14.89
CA ILE A 245 0.13 44.44 -13.89
C ILE A 245 -0.43 44.83 -12.50
N GLY A 246 -1.20 45.91 -12.41
CA GLY A 246 -1.80 46.36 -11.15
C GLY A 246 -2.74 45.32 -10.55
N LYS A 247 -3.58 44.67 -11.36
CA LYS A 247 -4.43 43.55 -10.90
C LYS A 247 -3.61 42.38 -10.37
N LEU A 248 -2.53 42.02 -11.06
CA LEU A 248 -1.63 40.95 -10.63
C LEU A 248 -0.97 41.28 -9.29
N GLU A 249 -0.44 42.49 -9.13
CA GLU A 249 0.18 42.95 -7.89
C GLU A 249 -0.83 42.98 -6.73
N GLN A 250 -2.05 43.48 -6.98
CA GLN A 250 -3.12 43.47 -5.99
C GLN A 250 -3.51 42.05 -5.57
N CYS A 251 -3.62 41.13 -6.53
CA CYS A 251 -3.92 39.72 -6.25
C CYS A 251 -2.82 39.08 -5.38
N MET A 252 -1.55 39.33 -5.69
CA MET A 252 -0.42 38.83 -4.90
C MET A 252 -0.39 39.43 -3.49
N GLN A 253 -0.69 40.73 -3.35
CA GLN A 253 -0.80 41.40 -2.05
C GLN A 253 -1.95 40.83 -1.22
N ASP A 254 -3.11 40.64 -1.83
CA ASP A 254 -4.27 40.06 -1.18
C ASP A 254 -4.04 38.59 -0.83
N LEU A 255 -3.30 37.82 -1.64
CA LEU A 255 -2.94 36.43 -1.33
C LEU A 255 -1.93 36.34 -0.18
N HIS A 256 -1.02 37.30 -0.06
CA HIS A 256 0.03 37.34 0.94
C HIS A 256 -0.51 37.64 2.35
N LEU A 257 -0.65 36.60 3.18
CA LEU A 257 -0.93 36.75 4.61
C LEU A 257 0.34 36.75 5.46
N THR A 258 1.27 35.86 5.11
CA THR A 258 2.61 35.72 5.68
C THR A 258 3.57 35.28 4.57
N ASN A 259 4.87 35.39 4.82
CA ASN A 259 5.90 34.87 3.94
C ASN A 259 6.47 33.56 4.53
N PRO A 260 6.15 32.38 3.96
CA PRO A 260 6.65 31.12 4.47
C PRO A 260 8.19 31.00 4.47
N TRP A 261 8.90 31.69 3.55
CA TRP A 261 10.37 31.75 3.57
C TRP A 261 10.89 32.44 4.83
N ASP A 262 10.29 33.57 5.19
CA ASP A 262 10.65 34.31 6.40
C ASP A 262 10.22 33.57 7.65
N ASP A 263 9.07 32.88 7.62
CA ASP A 263 8.60 32.03 8.72
C ASP A 263 9.57 30.88 9.00
N LYS A 264 10.02 30.17 7.96
CA LYS A 264 11.03 29.12 8.10
C LYS A 264 12.32 29.67 8.70
N LYS A 265 12.80 30.81 8.19
CA LYS A 265 14.03 31.46 8.70
C LYS A 265 13.89 31.86 10.17
N ARG A 266 12.78 32.51 10.53
CA ARG A 266 12.46 32.87 11.92
C ARG A 266 12.41 31.65 12.83
N ILE A 267 11.81 30.54 12.37
CA ILE A 267 11.74 29.29 13.14
C ILE A 267 13.15 28.72 13.36
N GLU A 268 14.00 28.67 12.33
CA GLU A 268 15.39 28.23 12.45
C GLU A 268 16.17 29.11 13.44
N ASP A 269 16.10 30.43 13.30
CA ASP A 269 16.79 31.39 14.16
C ASP A 269 16.32 31.26 15.63
N SER A 270 15.01 31.14 15.85
CA SER A 270 14.44 31.00 17.20
C SER A 270 14.80 29.68 17.89
N LYS A 271 15.16 28.64 17.12
CA LYS A 271 15.52 27.31 17.60
C LYS A 271 17.04 27.08 17.65
N GLY A 272 17.84 28.15 17.50
CA GLY A 272 19.30 28.09 17.61
C GLY A 272 20.02 27.67 16.32
N GLY A 273 19.34 27.74 15.18
CA GLY A 273 19.85 27.35 13.86
C GLY A 273 19.65 25.88 13.53
N LEU A 274 19.85 25.54 12.25
CA LEU A 274 19.72 24.18 11.75
C LEU A 274 21.08 23.46 11.74
N LEU A 275 21.18 22.34 12.49
CA LEU A 275 22.35 21.48 12.49
C LEU A 275 22.25 20.45 11.36
N LYS A 276 23.21 20.44 10.42
CA LYS A 276 23.15 19.57 9.24
C LYS A 276 23.08 18.09 9.59
N ASP A 277 23.82 17.67 10.62
CA ASP A 277 23.88 16.27 11.02
C ASP A 277 22.60 15.78 11.71
N SER A 278 21.71 16.68 12.16
CA SER A 278 20.49 16.29 12.90
C SER A 278 19.40 15.69 12.01
N TYR A 279 19.45 15.95 10.69
CA TYR A 279 18.47 15.40 9.74
C TYR A 279 19.07 14.44 8.72
N ARG A 280 20.40 14.38 8.57
CA ARG A 280 21.05 13.62 7.49
C ARG A 280 20.65 12.15 7.44
N TRP A 281 20.42 11.53 8.60
CA TRP A 281 19.98 10.15 8.71
C TRP A 281 18.66 9.86 7.96
N ILE A 282 17.77 10.85 7.80
CA ILE A 282 16.50 10.64 7.09
C ILE A 282 16.71 10.42 5.59
N LEU A 283 17.77 10.99 5.02
CA LEU A 283 18.08 10.88 3.59
C LEU A 283 18.52 9.46 3.20
N GLU A 284 19.03 8.71 4.19
CA GLU A 284 19.43 7.30 4.08
C GLU A 284 18.31 6.34 4.49
N ASN A 285 17.17 6.86 4.96
CA ASN A 285 16.04 6.03 5.38
C ASN A 285 15.35 5.40 4.15
N PRO A 286 15.10 4.07 4.14
CA PRO A 286 14.48 3.39 3.01
C PRO A 286 13.07 3.88 2.63
N ASP A 287 12.28 4.36 3.60
CA ASP A 287 10.94 4.91 3.34
C ASP A 287 11.04 6.29 2.69
N PHE A 288 11.99 7.12 3.14
CA PHE A 288 12.24 8.42 2.52
C PHE A 288 12.77 8.28 1.09
N GLN A 289 13.69 7.34 0.85
CA GLN A 289 14.21 7.05 -0.49
C GLN A 289 13.11 6.52 -1.41
N ARG A 290 12.24 5.62 -0.92
CA ARG A 290 11.08 5.16 -1.68
C ARG A 290 10.16 6.33 -2.04
N TRP A 291 9.76 7.17 -1.08
CA TRP A 291 8.93 8.34 -1.38
C TRP A 291 9.56 9.32 -2.38
N ARG A 292 10.88 9.55 -2.29
CA ARG A 292 11.58 10.50 -3.17
C ARG A 292 11.77 9.94 -4.58
N ASP A 293 12.08 8.66 -4.71
CA ASP A 293 12.57 8.07 -5.95
C ASP A 293 11.48 7.25 -6.69
N ASP A 294 10.41 6.82 -6.01
CA ASP A 294 9.27 6.08 -6.58
C ASP A 294 8.11 7.01 -6.97
N GLN A 295 7.76 7.04 -8.25
CA GLN A 295 6.62 7.82 -8.76
C GLN A 295 5.23 7.36 -8.26
N GLN A 296 5.16 6.16 -7.66
CA GLN A 296 3.94 5.61 -7.05
C GLN A 296 3.78 6.05 -5.59
N SER A 297 4.86 6.42 -4.90
CA SER A 297 4.83 6.83 -3.49
C SER A 297 4.80 8.35 -3.35
N ARG A 298 3.61 8.94 -3.35
CA ARG A 298 3.44 10.41 -3.41
C ARG A 298 3.23 11.10 -2.07
N LEU A 299 3.10 10.35 -0.98
CA LEU A 299 2.84 10.89 0.35
C LEU A 299 3.83 10.33 1.38
N LEU A 300 4.55 11.23 2.05
CA LEU A 300 5.41 10.89 3.20
C LEU A 300 4.81 11.48 4.47
N TRP A 301 4.47 10.61 5.41
CA TRP A 301 3.90 11.03 6.69
C TRP A 301 4.90 10.84 7.84
N ILE A 302 5.40 11.95 8.41
CA ILE A 302 6.36 11.93 9.51
C ILE A 302 5.64 12.06 10.85
N LYS A 303 5.73 11.02 11.70
CA LYS A 303 5.20 11.03 13.08
C LYS A 303 6.34 11.07 14.10
N GLY A 304 6.05 11.62 15.28
CA GLY A 304 6.97 11.58 16.41
C GLY A 304 6.43 12.39 17.58
N ASP A 305 6.93 12.12 18.79
CA ASP A 305 6.46 12.78 20.01
C ASP A 305 6.75 14.30 20.00
N PRO A 306 5.99 15.09 20.78
CA PRO A 306 6.32 16.48 21.04
C PRO A 306 7.79 16.64 21.50
N GLY A 307 8.46 17.69 21.04
CA GLY A 307 9.84 18.00 21.42
C GLY A 307 10.94 17.20 20.70
N LYS A 308 10.63 16.22 19.84
CA LYS A 308 11.62 15.39 19.13
C LYS A 308 12.28 16.06 17.90
N GLY A 309 12.15 17.38 17.74
CA GLY A 309 12.83 18.11 16.65
C GLY A 309 12.22 17.98 15.24
N LYS A 310 10.97 17.50 15.10
CA LYS A 310 10.27 17.32 13.80
C LYS A 310 10.32 18.54 12.87
N THR A 311 10.05 19.73 13.39
CA THR A 311 10.13 20.96 12.60
C THR A 311 11.52 21.19 12.03
N MET A 312 12.58 20.97 12.82
CA MET A 312 13.96 21.13 12.35
C MET A 312 14.34 20.06 11.34
N LEU A 313 13.84 18.83 11.52
CA LEU A 313 13.97 17.75 10.54
C LEU A 313 13.35 18.17 9.19
N LEU A 314 12.13 18.71 9.19
CA LEU A 314 11.46 19.17 7.97
C LEU A 314 12.13 20.41 7.34
N CYS A 315 12.67 21.33 8.14
CA CYS A 315 13.52 22.41 7.62
C CYS A 315 14.76 21.86 6.89
N GLY A 316 15.37 20.81 7.45
CA GLY A 316 16.49 20.09 6.82
C GLY A 316 16.12 19.42 5.51
N ILE A 317 15.01 18.69 5.50
CA ILE A 317 14.46 18.06 4.28
C ILE A 317 14.17 19.11 3.21
N ALA A 318 13.54 20.23 3.58
CA ALA A 318 13.25 21.32 2.66
C ALA A 318 14.54 21.92 2.05
N ASN A 319 15.60 22.09 2.85
CA ASN A 319 16.90 22.56 2.34
C ASN A 319 17.56 21.54 1.41
N GLU A 320 17.51 20.25 1.74
CA GLU A 320 18.08 19.18 0.91
C GLU A 320 17.35 19.09 -0.43
N LEU A 321 16.01 19.07 -0.42
CA LEU A 321 15.20 19.09 -1.64
C LEU A 321 15.54 20.33 -2.47
N MET A 322 15.54 21.52 -1.89
CA MET A 322 15.90 22.74 -2.60
C MET A 322 17.30 22.70 -3.24
N SER A 323 18.25 21.98 -2.64
CA SER A 323 19.62 21.83 -3.17
C SER A 323 19.79 20.72 -4.21
N SER A 324 18.98 19.66 -4.13
CA SER A 324 19.10 18.44 -4.95
C SER A 324 18.10 18.37 -6.10
N MET A 325 17.04 19.18 -6.06
CA MET A 325 16.00 19.22 -7.09
C MET A 325 16.55 19.64 -8.45
N ALA A 326 16.00 19.02 -9.52
CA ALA A 326 16.19 19.53 -10.86
C ALA A 326 15.77 21.02 -10.89
N LYS A 327 16.47 21.85 -11.68
CA LYS A 327 16.18 23.30 -11.80
C LYS A 327 14.72 23.63 -12.17
N THR A 328 13.95 22.63 -12.58
CA THR A 328 12.56 22.72 -12.99
C THR A 328 11.57 22.43 -11.86
N SER A 329 11.92 21.73 -10.79
CA SER A 329 10.94 21.34 -9.78
C SER A 329 10.59 22.50 -8.81
N LEU A 330 9.39 22.48 -8.22
CA LEU A 330 8.88 23.50 -7.30
C LEU A 330 8.82 22.96 -5.88
N LEU A 331 9.12 23.79 -4.88
CA LEU A 331 9.04 23.42 -3.47
C LEU A 331 8.20 24.44 -2.71
N SER A 332 7.06 24.01 -2.17
CA SER A 332 6.19 24.84 -1.36
C SER A 332 6.05 24.24 0.03
N TYR A 333 6.17 25.06 1.07
CA TYR A 333 6.10 24.60 2.44
C TYR A 333 5.33 25.55 3.34
N PHE A 334 4.73 25.00 4.39
CA PHE A 334 4.01 25.77 5.39
C PHE A 334 4.27 25.17 6.78
N PHE A 335 4.54 26.04 7.76
CA PHE A 335 4.83 25.65 9.15
C PHE A 335 3.72 26.19 10.05
N CYS A 336 2.83 25.31 10.50
CA CYS A 336 1.76 25.71 11.41
C CYS A 336 2.33 26.12 12.78
N GLN A 337 1.75 27.15 13.41
CA GLN A 337 2.07 27.54 14.79
C GLN A 337 0.81 27.83 15.58
N ALA A 338 0.50 27.01 16.60
CA ALA A 338 -0.79 27.08 17.31
C ALA A 338 -1.02 28.44 17.98
N THR A 339 0.06 29.07 18.45
CA THR A 339 0.06 30.36 19.14
C THR A 339 -0.03 31.57 18.21
N ASP A 340 0.08 31.39 16.90
CA ASP A 340 -0.02 32.47 15.91
C ASP A 340 -1.26 32.28 15.04
N SER A 341 -2.28 33.12 15.28
CA SER A 341 -3.57 33.06 14.58
C SER A 341 -3.48 33.28 13.07
N ARG A 342 -2.35 33.78 12.57
CA ARG A 342 -2.12 33.98 11.13
C ARG A 342 -1.73 32.68 10.41
N ILE A 343 -1.26 31.67 11.13
CA ILE A 343 -0.68 30.44 10.56
C ILE A 343 -1.14 29.17 11.29
N ASN A 344 -2.37 29.16 11.82
CA ASN A 344 -2.93 28.03 12.57
C ASN A 344 -4.25 27.48 11.99
N SER A 345 -4.55 27.73 10.71
CA SER A 345 -5.77 27.26 10.06
C SER A 345 -5.51 26.55 8.73
N ALA A 346 -6.43 25.65 8.34
CA ALA A 346 -6.38 24.98 7.06
C ALA A 346 -6.40 25.96 5.87
N THR A 347 -7.20 27.03 5.97
CA THR A 347 -7.29 28.09 4.95
C THR A 347 -5.93 28.78 4.76
N THR A 348 -5.22 29.06 5.87
CA THR A 348 -3.92 29.73 5.83
C THR A 348 -2.82 28.82 5.27
N VAL A 349 -2.91 27.51 5.51
CA VAL A 349 -2.01 26.51 4.89
C VAL A 349 -2.13 26.57 3.37
N LEU A 350 -3.34 26.42 2.81
CA LEU A 350 -3.53 26.47 1.35
C LEU A 350 -3.11 27.82 0.76
N ARG A 351 -3.45 28.92 1.44
CA ARG A 351 -3.09 30.28 1.02
C ARG A 351 -1.58 30.48 0.97
N GLY A 352 -0.84 30.05 1.98
CA GLY A 352 0.63 30.13 2.03
C GLY A 352 1.30 29.24 0.99
N LEU A 353 0.79 28.02 0.80
CA LEU A 353 1.30 27.11 -0.23
C LEU A 353 1.08 27.67 -1.64
N LEU A 354 -0.10 28.22 -1.95
CA LEU A 354 -0.40 28.87 -3.23
C LEU A 354 0.48 30.09 -3.46
N TYR A 355 0.69 30.91 -2.43
CA TYR A 355 1.56 32.07 -2.51
C TYR A 355 2.97 31.69 -2.98
N MET A 356 3.56 30.65 -2.38
CA MET A 356 4.88 30.16 -2.79
C MET A 356 4.89 29.56 -4.20
N LEU A 357 3.87 28.77 -4.57
CA LEU A 357 3.77 28.15 -5.89
C LEU A 357 3.68 29.20 -6.99
N VAL A 358 2.82 30.20 -6.81
CA VAL A 358 2.67 31.30 -7.79
C VAL A 358 3.92 32.16 -7.85
N HIS A 359 4.58 32.42 -6.72
CA HIS A 359 5.82 33.18 -6.74
C HIS A 359 6.94 32.46 -7.53
N GLN A 360 7.03 31.13 -7.44
CA GLN A 360 8.00 30.33 -8.20
C GLN A 360 7.57 30.12 -9.66
N GLN A 361 6.26 29.97 -9.90
CA GLN A 361 5.66 29.83 -11.23
C GLN A 361 4.51 30.84 -11.42
N PRO A 362 4.83 32.09 -11.86
CA PRO A 362 3.85 33.17 -11.97
C PRO A 362 2.64 32.87 -12.85
N SER A 363 2.77 31.97 -13.83
CA SER A 363 1.64 31.60 -14.69
C SER A 363 0.48 30.94 -13.96
N LEU A 364 0.70 30.37 -12.77
CA LEU A 364 -0.37 29.73 -11.98
C LEU A 364 -1.35 30.75 -11.38
N ILE A 365 -0.98 32.04 -11.32
CA ILE A 365 -1.86 33.10 -10.82
C ILE A 365 -3.17 33.17 -11.60
N SER A 366 -3.22 32.74 -12.86
CA SER A 366 -4.45 32.77 -13.65
C SER A 366 -5.59 32.00 -13.01
N HIS A 367 -5.29 30.92 -12.27
CA HIS A 367 -6.31 30.15 -11.55
C HIS A 367 -6.90 30.93 -10.37
N ILE A 368 -6.06 31.72 -9.70
CA ILE A 368 -6.49 32.60 -8.59
C ILE A 368 -7.30 33.78 -9.14
N ARG A 369 -6.80 34.43 -10.20
CA ARG A 369 -7.40 35.62 -10.81
C ARG A 369 -8.80 35.39 -11.38
N LYS A 370 -9.10 34.18 -11.87
CA LYS A 370 -10.47 33.82 -12.31
C LYS A 370 -11.54 34.20 -11.29
N LYS A 371 -11.25 33.99 -9.99
CA LYS A 371 -12.16 34.32 -8.89
C LYS A 371 -11.81 35.66 -8.23
N HIS A 372 -10.53 35.98 -8.09
CA HIS A 372 -10.07 37.19 -7.41
C HIS A 372 -10.44 38.48 -8.15
N ASP A 373 -10.42 38.49 -9.49
CA ASP A 373 -10.75 39.69 -10.27
C ASP A 373 -12.20 40.18 -10.02
N HIS A 374 -13.09 39.33 -9.52
CA HIS A 374 -14.47 39.68 -9.13
C HIS A 374 -14.65 39.88 -7.61
N ALA A 375 -14.09 38.97 -6.80
CA ALA A 375 -14.31 38.95 -5.35
C ALA A 375 -13.32 39.82 -4.56
N GLY A 376 -12.17 40.17 -5.16
CA GLY A 376 -11.07 40.86 -4.51
C GLY A 376 -10.57 40.12 -3.27
N LYS A 377 -10.14 40.88 -2.27
CA LYS A 377 -9.60 40.39 -1.00
C LYS A 377 -10.56 39.47 -0.22
N ALA A 378 -11.88 39.63 -0.37
CA ALA A 378 -12.89 38.81 0.32
C ALA A 378 -12.76 37.32 -0.02
N LEU A 379 -12.24 36.98 -1.21
CA LEU A 379 -11.98 35.60 -1.64
C LEU A 379 -11.16 34.79 -0.62
N PHE A 380 -10.26 35.45 0.10
CA PHE A 380 -9.31 34.81 1.02
C PHE A 380 -9.69 34.93 2.49
N GLU A 381 -10.73 35.71 2.81
CA GLU A 381 -11.05 36.13 4.19
C GLU A 381 -12.49 35.84 4.60
N ASP A 382 -13.39 35.60 3.66
CA ASP A 382 -14.79 35.31 3.97
C ASP A 382 -15.01 33.89 4.54
N VAL A 383 -16.26 33.60 4.92
CA VAL A 383 -16.64 32.30 5.49
C VAL A 383 -16.40 31.14 4.50
N ASN A 384 -16.46 31.44 3.20
CA ASN A 384 -16.32 30.53 2.07
C ASN A 384 -14.87 30.39 1.56
N ALA A 385 -13.91 31.12 2.14
CA ALA A 385 -12.52 31.14 1.70
C ALA A 385 -11.89 29.75 1.56
N TRP A 386 -12.27 28.80 2.43
CA TRP A 386 -11.84 27.40 2.31
C TRP A 386 -12.31 26.74 1.02
N VAL A 387 -13.59 26.90 0.67
CA VAL A 387 -14.17 26.31 -0.55
C VAL A 387 -13.48 26.93 -1.77
N ALA A 388 -13.36 28.26 -1.78
CA ALA A 388 -12.68 28.96 -2.86
C ALA A 388 -11.22 28.52 -3.03
N LEU A 389 -10.44 28.46 -1.93
CA LEU A 389 -9.02 28.11 -1.97
C LEU A 389 -8.78 26.63 -2.28
N SER A 390 -9.60 25.71 -1.78
CA SER A 390 -9.47 24.28 -2.09
C SER A 390 -9.76 24.00 -3.58
N GLU A 391 -10.77 24.64 -4.16
CA GLU A 391 -11.04 24.57 -5.60
C GLU A 391 -9.88 25.18 -6.42
N ILE A 392 -9.39 26.37 -6.04
CA ILE A 392 -8.24 27.00 -6.72
C ILE A 392 -6.99 26.10 -6.63
N PHE A 393 -6.73 25.51 -5.46
CA PHE A 393 -5.59 24.62 -5.27
C PHE A 393 -5.71 23.38 -6.15
N THR A 394 -6.91 22.81 -6.25
CA THR A 394 -7.20 21.68 -7.14
C THR A 394 -6.95 22.05 -8.61
N ASP A 395 -7.45 23.20 -9.06
CA ASP A 395 -7.21 23.71 -10.42
C ASP A 395 -5.71 23.90 -10.70
N VAL A 396 -4.95 24.38 -9.71
CA VAL A 396 -3.49 24.53 -9.81
C VAL A 396 -2.79 23.18 -9.93
N LEU A 397 -3.18 22.18 -9.13
CA LEU A 397 -2.59 20.84 -9.18
C LEU A 397 -2.94 20.06 -10.45
N GLN A 398 -4.07 20.38 -11.07
CA GLN A 398 -4.48 19.86 -12.36
C GLN A 398 -3.92 20.67 -13.54
N ASP A 399 -3.17 21.76 -13.29
CA ASP A 399 -2.58 22.55 -14.37
C ASP A 399 -1.52 21.71 -15.11
N PRO A 400 -1.65 21.48 -16.42
CA PRO A 400 -0.72 20.64 -17.20
C PRO A 400 0.69 21.22 -17.30
N SER A 401 0.83 22.53 -17.05
CA SER A 401 2.10 23.23 -17.01
C SER A 401 2.69 23.31 -15.60
N LEU A 402 2.03 22.76 -14.58
CA LEU A 402 2.60 22.62 -13.24
C LEU A 402 3.81 21.68 -13.33
N LYS A 403 4.97 22.17 -12.91
CA LYS A 403 6.19 21.36 -12.84
C LYS A 403 6.14 20.44 -11.63
N ASP A 404 7.02 19.43 -11.60
CA ASP A 404 7.13 18.53 -10.43
C ASP A 404 7.20 19.33 -9.13
N THR A 405 6.23 19.10 -8.25
CA THR A 405 5.98 19.96 -7.09
C THR A 405 6.03 19.15 -5.81
N TYR A 406 6.84 19.60 -4.85
CA TYR A 406 6.89 19.07 -3.50
C TYR A 406 6.14 20.01 -2.56
N LEU A 407 5.21 19.45 -1.79
CA LEU A 407 4.43 20.18 -0.78
C LEU A 407 4.80 19.65 0.61
N ILE A 408 5.17 20.55 1.52
CA ILE A 408 5.50 20.21 2.90
C ILE A 408 4.57 20.99 3.85
N VAL A 409 3.91 20.29 4.76
CA VAL A 409 3.14 20.93 5.84
C VAL A 409 3.65 20.39 7.17
N ASP A 410 4.36 21.24 7.92
CA ASP A 410 4.83 20.91 9.28
C ASP A 410 3.77 21.26 10.33
N ALA A 411 3.87 20.59 11.47
CA ALA A 411 3.11 20.87 12.67
C ALA A 411 1.59 20.86 12.41
N LEU A 412 1.09 19.89 11.62
CA LEU A 412 -0.35 19.71 11.38
C LEU A 412 -1.17 19.65 12.68
N GLY A 413 -0.63 19.12 13.77
CA GLY A 413 -1.27 19.13 15.09
C GLY A 413 -1.44 20.52 15.72
N GLU A 414 -0.76 21.55 15.19
CA GLU A 414 -0.89 22.95 15.58
C GLU A 414 -1.91 23.71 14.72
N CYS A 415 -2.53 23.07 13.73
CA CYS A 415 -3.65 23.61 12.96
C CYS A 415 -4.95 23.49 13.78
N VAL A 416 -5.38 24.60 14.38
CA VAL A 416 -6.55 24.66 15.27
C VAL A 416 -7.87 24.70 14.50
N ILE A 417 -7.90 25.37 13.34
CA ILE A 417 -9.14 25.60 12.59
C ILE A 417 -9.20 24.72 11.33
N ARG A 418 -10.26 23.89 11.22
CA ARG A 418 -10.59 23.07 10.04
C ARG A 418 -9.53 22.00 9.66
N LEU A 419 -8.74 21.51 10.63
CA LEU A 419 -7.78 20.42 10.39
C LEU A 419 -8.39 19.17 9.74
N PRO A 420 -9.57 18.65 10.15
CA PRO A 420 -10.17 17.48 9.48
C PRO A 420 -10.37 17.70 7.98
N LYS A 421 -10.88 18.88 7.59
CA LYS A 421 -11.06 19.24 6.18
C LYS A 421 -9.74 19.30 5.40
N LEU A 422 -8.65 19.74 6.05
CA LEU A 422 -7.33 19.74 5.43
C LEU A 422 -6.83 18.32 5.19
N LEU A 423 -7.01 17.42 6.16
CA LEU A 423 -6.62 16.02 6.03
C LEU A 423 -7.44 15.33 4.94
N ASP A 424 -8.76 15.53 4.93
CA ASP A 424 -9.65 15.01 3.88
C ASP A 424 -9.22 15.51 2.49
N PHE A 425 -8.87 16.79 2.39
CA PHE A 425 -8.38 17.38 1.14
C PHE A 425 -7.05 16.74 0.70
N VAL A 426 -6.08 16.59 1.59
CA VAL A 426 -4.78 15.94 1.29
C VAL A 426 -5.00 14.51 0.80
N VAL A 427 -5.88 13.75 1.45
CA VAL A 427 -6.23 12.38 1.04
C VAL A 427 -6.86 12.39 -0.35
N GLN A 428 -7.92 13.18 -0.57
CA GLN A 428 -8.58 13.28 -1.86
C GLN A 428 -7.61 13.64 -2.98
N THR A 429 -6.80 14.67 -2.78
CA THR A 429 -5.83 15.14 -3.77
C THR A 429 -4.72 14.10 -4.04
N SER A 430 -4.29 13.35 -3.02
CA SER A 430 -3.33 12.25 -3.20
C SER A 430 -3.92 11.08 -4.00
N CYS A 431 -5.24 10.85 -3.91
CA CYS A 431 -5.99 9.84 -4.64
C CYS A 431 -6.41 10.28 -6.06
N MET A 432 -6.34 11.57 -6.41
CA MET A 432 -6.66 12.08 -7.76
C MET A 432 -5.62 11.68 -8.82
N SER A 433 -4.57 10.96 -8.44
CA SER A 433 -3.70 10.22 -9.36
C SER A 433 -4.48 9.05 -9.98
N SER A 434 -4.41 8.90 -11.30
CA SER A 434 -5.13 7.91 -12.13
C SER A 434 -4.77 6.43 -11.88
N ARG A 435 -4.41 6.03 -10.66
CA ARG A 435 -3.82 4.71 -10.36
C ARG A 435 -4.36 3.98 -9.12
N VAL A 436 -5.27 4.57 -8.34
CA VAL A 436 -6.07 3.77 -7.38
C VAL A 436 -7.48 3.75 -7.93
N ASN A 437 -7.84 2.66 -8.61
CA ASN A 437 -9.23 2.45 -9.00
C ASN A 437 -10.08 2.38 -7.71
N SER A 438 -11.35 2.83 -7.76
CA SER A 438 -12.24 2.68 -6.59
C SER A 438 -12.29 1.24 -6.07
N ASP A 439 -12.12 0.30 -6.98
CA ASP A 439 -12.14 -1.14 -6.74
C ASP A 439 -11.00 -1.57 -5.79
N ASP A 440 -9.79 -1.02 -5.95
CA ASP A 440 -8.64 -1.34 -5.09
C ASP A 440 -8.84 -0.82 -3.66
N ALA A 441 -9.49 0.34 -3.51
CA ALA A 441 -9.77 0.94 -2.21
C ALA A 441 -10.80 0.12 -1.42
N ASP A 442 -11.83 -0.41 -2.09
CA ASP A 442 -12.83 -1.25 -1.44
C ASP A 442 -12.26 -2.63 -1.10
N LEU A 443 -11.43 -3.22 -1.97
CA LEU A 443 -10.62 -4.42 -1.68
C LEU A 443 -9.74 -4.23 -0.43
N CYS A 444 -9.06 -3.08 -0.31
CA CYS A 444 -8.24 -2.75 0.85
C CYS A 444 -9.07 -2.68 2.14
N LYS A 445 -10.25 -2.04 2.10
CA LYS A 445 -11.17 -2.00 3.24
C LYS A 445 -11.64 -3.40 3.63
N GLY A 446 -11.98 -4.25 2.65
CA GLY A 446 -12.35 -5.64 2.87
C GLY A 446 -11.25 -6.43 3.58
N ILE A 447 -9.99 -6.30 3.12
CA ILE A 447 -8.82 -6.92 3.75
C ILE A 447 -8.64 -6.42 5.19
N LEU A 448 -8.74 -5.10 5.43
CA LEU A 448 -8.58 -4.52 6.77
C LEU A 448 -9.70 -4.98 7.72
N ALA A 449 -10.93 -5.05 7.24
CA ALA A 449 -12.08 -5.55 8.01
C ALA A 449 -11.89 -7.01 8.41
N LEU A 450 -11.47 -7.86 7.46
CA LEU A 450 -11.16 -9.27 7.70
C LEU A 450 -10.03 -9.42 8.72
N MET A 451 -8.90 -8.74 8.52
CA MET A 451 -7.77 -8.77 9.44
C MET A 451 -8.15 -8.25 10.84
N GLY A 452 -9.08 -7.30 10.93
CA GLY A 452 -9.60 -6.75 12.18
C GLY A 452 -10.31 -7.78 13.07
N ILE A 453 -10.97 -8.79 12.50
CA ILE A 453 -11.79 -9.75 13.27
C ILE A 453 -11.16 -11.13 13.44
N VAL A 454 -10.13 -11.47 12.68
CA VAL A 454 -9.49 -12.79 12.76
C VAL A 454 -8.75 -12.99 14.10
N TYR A 455 -8.76 -14.22 14.60
CA TYR A 455 -8.19 -14.57 15.91
C TYR A 455 -6.67 -14.80 15.88
N ARG A 456 -6.08 -14.89 14.68
CA ARG A 456 -4.63 -14.93 14.47
C ARG A 456 -4.24 -14.32 13.12
N PRO A 457 -2.97 -13.95 12.92
CA PRO A 457 -2.44 -13.62 11.59
C PRO A 457 -2.78 -14.70 10.55
N LEU A 458 -3.09 -14.28 9.33
CA LEU A 458 -3.48 -15.16 8.23
C LEU A 458 -2.32 -15.32 7.24
N THR A 459 -2.15 -16.53 6.71
CA THR A 459 -1.32 -16.70 5.50
C THR A 459 -2.04 -16.11 4.28
N LEU A 460 -1.29 -15.79 3.22
CA LEU A 460 -1.89 -15.29 1.97
C LEU A 460 -2.91 -16.28 1.39
N ASN A 461 -2.64 -17.60 1.47
CA ASN A 461 -3.56 -18.66 1.06
C ASN A 461 -4.88 -18.63 1.84
N GLU A 462 -4.81 -18.41 3.15
CA GLU A 462 -6.00 -18.32 4.02
C GLU A 462 -6.78 -17.03 3.75
N LEU A 463 -6.08 -15.91 3.56
CA LEU A 463 -6.68 -14.62 3.23
C LEU A 463 -7.49 -14.70 1.93
N ALA A 464 -6.91 -15.29 0.89
CA ALA A 464 -7.57 -15.46 -0.41
C ALA A 464 -8.85 -16.31 -0.33
N CYS A 465 -8.86 -17.33 0.54
CA CYS A 465 -10.01 -18.21 0.70
C CYS A 465 -11.15 -17.59 1.53
N LEU A 466 -10.80 -16.81 2.54
CA LEU A 466 -11.76 -16.22 3.49
C LEU A 466 -12.47 -14.98 2.95
N SER A 467 -11.90 -14.30 1.95
CA SER A 467 -12.56 -13.21 1.23
C SER A 467 -13.20 -13.71 -0.07
N GLU A 468 -14.40 -13.23 -0.40
CA GLU A 468 -15.04 -13.52 -1.69
C GLU A 468 -14.39 -12.73 -2.83
N GLU A 469 -14.05 -11.47 -2.55
CA GLU A 469 -13.45 -10.53 -3.51
C GLU A 469 -12.04 -10.95 -3.95
N LEU A 470 -11.36 -11.75 -3.13
CA LEU A 470 -9.99 -12.23 -3.39
C LEU A 470 -9.95 -13.66 -3.97
N LYS A 471 -11.11 -14.29 -4.16
CA LYS A 471 -11.21 -15.71 -4.54
C LYS A 471 -10.53 -16.01 -5.88
N ASP A 472 -10.63 -15.08 -6.84
CA ASP A 472 -10.04 -15.23 -8.17
C ASP A 472 -8.52 -14.99 -8.17
N MET A 473 -7.97 -14.45 -7.08
CA MET A 473 -6.54 -14.20 -6.88
C MET A 473 -5.86 -15.28 -6.02
N ALA A 474 -6.56 -16.35 -5.67
CA ALA A 474 -6.00 -17.44 -4.87
C ALA A 474 -4.80 -18.13 -5.55
N ASP A 475 -4.75 -18.09 -6.89
CA ASP A 475 -3.66 -18.66 -7.69
C ASP A 475 -2.52 -17.66 -8.00
N ASP A 476 -2.68 -16.39 -7.64
CA ASP A 476 -1.70 -15.31 -7.87
C ASP A 476 -1.35 -14.58 -6.55
N LEU A 477 -0.48 -15.22 -5.77
CA LEU A 477 -0.03 -14.71 -4.48
C LEU A 477 0.80 -13.41 -4.61
N ASP A 478 1.45 -13.17 -5.75
CA ASP A 478 2.24 -11.96 -5.98
C ASP A 478 1.32 -10.74 -6.12
N SER A 479 0.24 -10.87 -6.89
CA SER A 479 -0.78 -9.82 -6.99
C SER A 479 -1.48 -9.59 -5.66
N LEU A 480 -1.81 -10.65 -4.92
CA LEU A 480 -2.40 -10.52 -3.59
C LEU A 480 -1.46 -9.79 -2.61
N GLN A 481 -0.16 -10.10 -2.65
CA GLN A 481 0.83 -9.41 -1.83
C GLN A 481 0.95 -7.92 -2.19
N GLN A 482 0.83 -7.55 -3.47
CA GLN A 482 0.81 -6.15 -3.89
C GLN A 482 -0.41 -5.41 -3.33
N ILE A 483 -1.61 -6.01 -3.37
CA ILE A 483 -2.82 -5.42 -2.82
C ILE A 483 -2.71 -5.26 -1.29
N VAL A 484 -2.21 -6.27 -0.57
CA VAL A 484 -1.93 -6.13 0.87
C VAL A 484 -0.90 -5.03 1.14
N GLY A 485 0.05 -4.83 0.21
CA GLY A 485 1.03 -3.74 0.25
C GLY A 485 0.40 -2.33 0.22
N LEU A 486 -0.76 -2.16 -0.42
CA LEU A 486 -1.52 -0.90 -0.39
C LEU A 486 -2.02 -0.58 1.03
N CYS A 487 -2.27 -1.60 1.85
CA CYS A 487 -2.60 -1.48 3.27
C CYS A 487 -1.36 -1.30 4.18
N GLY A 488 -0.18 -0.99 3.63
CA GLY A 488 1.12 -1.00 4.32
C GLY A 488 1.24 -0.13 5.57
N SER A 489 0.34 0.85 5.76
CA SER A 489 0.27 1.65 7.00
C SER A 489 -0.30 0.86 8.19
N PHE A 490 -1.06 -0.20 7.94
CA PHE A 490 -1.72 -1.04 8.94
C PHE A 490 -1.18 -2.48 8.93
N LEU A 491 -0.87 -3.01 7.75
CA LEU A 491 -0.52 -4.41 7.54
C LEU A 491 0.92 -4.57 7.01
N THR A 492 1.53 -5.72 7.30
CA THR A 492 2.83 -6.12 6.76
C THR A 492 2.81 -7.61 6.43
N VAL A 493 3.55 -8.02 5.41
CA VAL A 493 3.69 -9.42 5.00
C VAL A 493 5.07 -9.93 5.39
N GLN A 494 5.13 -10.97 6.21
CA GLN A 494 6.37 -11.65 6.60
C GLN A 494 6.23 -13.15 6.33
N ASN A 495 7.14 -13.72 5.54
CA ASN A 495 7.13 -15.14 5.16
C ASN A 495 5.74 -15.62 4.68
N GLY A 496 5.07 -14.83 3.83
CA GLY A 496 3.73 -15.16 3.31
C GLY A 496 2.58 -15.06 4.33
N THR A 497 2.83 -14.50 5.51
CA THR A 497 1.82 -14.28 6.56
C THR A 497 1.59 -12.78 6.78
N VAL A 498 0.32 -12.39 6.86
CA VAL A 498 -0.14 -11.01 7.01
C VAL A 498 -0.30 -10.68 8.49
N TYR A 499 0.41 -9.66 8.95
CA TYR A 499 0.39 -9.15 10.32
C TYR A 499 -0.08 -7.71 10.37
N PHE A 500 -0.64 -7.29 11.49
CA PHE A 500 -0.68 -5.86 11.81
C PHE A 500 0.73 -5.35 12.12
N VAL A 501 1.05 -4.16 11.62
CA VAL A 501 2.30 -3.47 11.96
C VAL A 501 2.41 -3.24 13.48
N HIS A 502 1.28 -2.97 14.14
CA HIS A 502 1.19 -2.84 15.59
C HIS A 502 -0.24 -3.13 16.10
N GLN A 503 -0.39 -3.61 17.33
CA GLN A 503 -1.72 -3.92 17.90
C GLN A 503 -2.66 -2.70 17.93
N SER A 504 -2.12 -1.50 18.16
CA SER A 504 -2.91 -0.26 18.13
C SER A 504 -3.56 0.05 16.78
N ALA A 505 -3.03 -0.48 15.67
CA ALA A 505 -3.67 -0.36 14.36
C ALA A 505 -4.95 -1.19 14.31
N LYS A 506 -4.92 -2.42 14.85
CA LYS A 506 -6.13 -3.25 14.99
C LYS A 506 -7.15 -2.54 15.89
N ASP A 507 -6.72 -2.03 17.04
CA ASP A 507 -7.61 -1.35 17.98
C ASP A 507 -8.24 -0.09 17.34
N PHE A 508 -7.48 0.69 16.58
CA PHE A 508 -8.00 1.86 15.85
C PHE A 508 -9.06 1.46 14.82
N LEU A 509 -8.84 0.41 14.03
CA LEU A 509 -9.82 -0.06 13.04
C LEU A 509 -11.10 -0.57 13.72
N CYS A 510 -10.96 -1.29 14.84
CA CYS A 510 -12.07 -1.89 15.58
C CYS A 510 -12.79 -0.93 16.55
N THR A 511 -12.26 0.28 16.80
CA THR A 511 -12.88 1.24 17.73
C THR A 511 -13.01 2.65 17.16
N GLY A 512 -11.98 3.17 16.49
CA GLY A 512 -11.93 4.53 15.96
C GLY A 512 -12.48 4.70 14.55
N ALA A 513 -12.33 3.69 13.68
CA ALA A 513 -12.75 3.72 12.26
C ALA A 513 -13.86 2.71 11.94
N VAL A 514 -14.66 2.33 12.94
CA VAL A 514 -15.65 1.25 12.82
C VAL A 514 -16.67 1.49 11.70
N SER A 515 -17.20 2.71 11.57
CA SER A 515 -18.20 3.04 10.55
C SER A 515 -17.66 3.00 9.12
N GLU A 516 -16.35 3.16 8.95
CA GLU A 516 -15.67 3.19 7.65
C GLU A 516 -15.25 1.79 7.19
N ILE A 517 -14.74 0.99 8.14
CA ILE A 517 -14.22 -0.35 7.87
C ILE A 517 -15.31 -1.43 7.99
N PHE A 518 -16.28 -1.22 8.88
CA PHE A 518 -17.39 -2.14 9.15
C PHE A 518 -18.75 -1.46 8.90
N PRO A 519 -19.05 -1.02 7.67
CA PRO A 519 -20.28 -0.27 7.36
C PRO A 519 -21.55 -1.08 7.66
N SER A 520 -21.48 -2.40 7.57
CA SER A 520 -22.58 -3.34 7.87
C SER A 520 -22.44 -4.01 9.25
N GLY A 521 -21.58 -3.49 10.12
CA GLY A 521 -21.28 -4.08 11.42
C GLY A 521 -20.25 -5.21 11.38
N THR A 522 -19.59 -5.45 12.50
CA THR A 522 -18.59 -6.52 12.67
C THR A 522 -19.22 -7.91 12.54
N GLU A 523 -20.46 -8.07 12.98
CA GLU A 523 -21.23 -9.31 12.92
C GLU A 523 -21.39 -9.82 11.48
N ASN A 524 -21.54 -8.92 10.50
CA ASN A 524 -21.66 -9.30 9.10
C ASN A 524 -20.33 -9.86 8.57
N VAL A 525 -19.20 -9.30 8.99
CA VAL A 525 -17.88 -9.82 8.60
C VAL A 525 -17.62 -11.19 9.24
N HIS A 526 -18.01 -11.39 10.51
CA HIS A 526 -17.98 -12.72 11.14
C HIS A 526 -18.86 -13.73 10.38
N PHE A 527 -20.05 -13.35 9.93
CA PHE A 527 -20.92 -14.20 9.11
C PHE A 527 -20.29 -14.58 7.77
N THR A 528 -19.66 -13.64 7.07
CA THR A 528 -18.95 -13.90 5.82
C THR A 528 -17.81 -14.89 6.03
N VAL A 529 -16.96 -14.66 7.03
CA VAL A 529 -15.82 -15.56 7.35
C VAL A 529 -16.31 -16.96 7.72
N PHE A 530 -17.38 -17.06 8.50
CA PHE A 530 -18.03 -18.32 8.84
C PHE A 530 -18.52 -19.06 7.58
N SER A 531 -19.30 -18.38 6.73
CA SER A 531 -19.91 -18.98 5.54
C SER A 531 -18.86 -19.46 4.55
N ARG A 532 -17.82 -18.64 4.32
CA ARG A 532 -16.68 -18.98 3.46
C ARG A 532 -15.86 -20.13 4.04
N SER A 533 -15.67 -20.17 5.35
CA SER A 533 -14.97 -21.27 6.02
C SER A 533 -15.66 -22.62 5.78
N LEU A 534 -17.00 -22.68 5.86
CA LEU A 534 -17.74 -23.89 5.54
C LEU A 534 -17.62 -24.29 4.07
N GLU A 535 -17.68 -23.33 3.14
CA GLU A 535 -17.53 -23.61 1.70
C GLU A 535 -16.14 -24.20 1.39
N VAL A 536 -15.08 -23.56 1.91
CA VAL A 536 -13.68 -23.98 1.70
C VAL A 536 -13.45 -25.37 2.27
N MET A 537 -13.87 -25.62 3.51
CA MET A 537 -13.75 -26.94 4.13
C MET A 537 -14.58 -28.00 3.42
N SER A 538 -15.78 -27.68 2.94
CA SER A 538 -16.62 -28.63 2.20
C SER A 538 -15.98 -29.09 0.89
N LYS A 539 -15.22 -28.21 0.23
CA LYS A 539 -14.47 -28.52 -1.00
C LYS A 539 -13.17 -29.25 -0.72
N THR A 540 -12.50 -28.91 0.37
CA THR A 540 -11.11 -29.32 0.65
C THR A 540 -11.03 -30.62 1.46
N LEU A 541 -11.88 -30.76 2.49
CA LEU A 541 -11.80 -31.88 3.43
C LEU A 541 -12.26 -33.19 2.78
N ARG A 542 -11.41 -34.21 2.93
CA ARG A 542 -11.62 -35.59 2.50
C ARG A 542 -10.97 -36.54 3.49
N ARG A 543 -11.37 -37.81 3.44
CA ARG A 543 -10.74 -38.89 4.20
C ARG A 543 -9.25 -38.99 3.88
N ASP A 544 -8.47 -39.21 4.94
CA ASP A 544 -7.02 -39.40 4.87
C ASP A 544 -6.32 -38.25 4.13
N MET A 545 -6.53 -37.06 4.69
CA MET A 545 -6.14 -35.77 4.13
C MET A 545 -4.66 -35.71 3.78
N TYR A 546 -3.81 -36.31 4.63
CA TYR A 546 -2.35 -36.37 4.46
C TYR A 546 -1.85 -37.73 3.93
N SER A 547 -2.76 -38.62 3.50
CA SER A 547 -2.40 -39.94 2.95
C SER A 547 -1.53 -40.78 3.89
N LEU A 548 -1.87 -40.79 5.18
CA LEU A 548 -1.18 -41.54 6.23
C LEU A 548 -1.29 -43.05 6.01
N ARG A 549 -2.38 -43.52 5.37
CA ARG A 549 -2.74 -44.93 5.08
C ARG A 549 -2.95 -45.81 6.31
N ALA A 550 -2.03 -45.79 7.27
CA ALA A 550 -2.09 -46.61 8.48
C ALA A 550 -3.03 -45.97 9.52
N LEU A 551 -4.04 -46.71 9.97
CA LEU A 551 -5.05 -46.23 10.91
C LEU A 551 -4.45 -45.82 12.26
N GLY A 552 -3.38 -46.47 12.69
CA GLY A 552 -2.66 -46.19 13.94
C GLY A 552 -1.49 -45.22 13.80
N TYR A 553 -1.39 -44.48 12.69
CA TYR A 553 -0.28 -43.54 12.49
C TYR A 553 -0.37 -42.39 13.51
N PRO A 554 0.69 -42.13 14.29
CA PRO A 554 0.65 -41.16 15.38
C PRO A 554 0.74 -39.71 14.88
N ALA A 555 -0.18 -38.85 15.32
CA ALA A 555 -0.27 -37.42 14.96
C ALA A 555 1.02 -36.64 15.27
N GLU A 556 1.76 -37.04 16.31
CA GLU A 556 3.02 -36.40 16.69
C GLU A 556 4.13 -36.57 15.65
N GLN A 557 4.08 -37.66 14.88
CA GLN A 557 5.06 -37.99 13.82
C GLN A 557 4.59 -37.53 12.44
N VAL A 558 3.45 -36.84 12.35
CA VAL A 558 2.92 -36.32 11.09
C VAL A 558 3.54 -34.96 10.80
N GLU A 559 4.23 -34.87 9.67
CA GLU A 559 4.67 -33.61 9.08
C GLU A 559 3.69 -33.19 7.96
N PRO A 560 3.41 -31.88 7.79
CA PRO A 560 2.62 -31.41 6.66
C PRO A 560 3.29 -31.80 5.33
N PRO A 561 2.57 -32.43 4.39
CA PRO A 561 3.10 -32.74 3.06
C PRO A 561 3.31 -31.43 2.26
N ASP A 562 4.11 -31.49 1.20
CA ASP A 562 4.31 -30.37 0.26
C ASP A 562 3.77 -30.73 -1.14
N PRO A 563 2.73 -30.06 -1.65
CA PRO A 563 2.00 -28.95 -1.02
C PRO A 563 1.09 -29.41 0.14
N ASP A 564 0.95 -28.57 1.16
CA ASP A 564 0.09 -28.85 2.31
C ASP A 564 -1.39 -28.67 1.91
N PRO A 565 -2.19 -29.73 1.84
CA PRO A 565 -3.57 -29.66 1.37
C PRO A 565 -4.49 -28.93 2.36
N LEU A 566 -4.03 -28.70 3.61
CA LEU A 566 -4.75 -27.88 4.59
C LEU A 566 -4.28 -26.41 4.60
N ALA A 567 -3.23 -26.03 3.85
CA ALA A 567 -2.62 -24.70 3.95
C ALA A 567 -3.64 -23.55 3.85
N ALA A 568 -4.60 -23.66 2.91
CA ALA A 568 -5.61 -22.64 2.67
C ALA A 568 -6.83 -22.74 3.62
N SER A 569 -7.14 -23.93 4.14
CA SER A 569 -8.32 -24.19 4.98
C SER A 569 -8.01 -24.30 6.47
N ARG A 570 -6.73 -24.23 6.87
CA ARG A 570 -6.27 -24.44 8.25
C ARG A 570 -6.92 -23.48 9.24
N TYR A 571 -6.98 -22.19 8.91
CA TYR A 571 -7.72 -21.21 9.72
C TYR A 571 -9.19 -21.60 9.86
N SER A 572 -9.86 -21.91 8.74
CA SER A 572 -11.27 -22.32 8.73
C SER A 572 -11.52 -23.56 9.58
N CYS A 573 -10.66 -24.57 9.53
CA CYS A 573 -10.77 -25.78 10.36
C CYS A 573 -10.79 -25.48 11.86
N ILE A 574 -10.04 -24.48 12.30
CA ILE A 574 -9.86 -24.18 13.73
C ILE A 574 -10.91 -23.18 14.24
N TYR A 575 -11.27 -22.16 13.46
CA TYR A 575 -11.97 -20.97 13.96
C TYR A 575 -13.38 -20.73 13.41
N TRP A 576 -13.89 -21.57 12.49
CA TRP A 576 -15.24 -21.34 11.93
C TRP A 576 -16.36 -21.32 12.99
N VAL A 577 -16.24 -22.14 14.04
CA VAL A 577 -17.18 -22.17 15.17
C VAL A 577 -17.07 -20.90 16.01
N ASP A 578 -15.87 -20.36 16.19
CA ASP A 578 -15.65 -19.11 16.94
C ASP A 578 -16.34 -17.94 16.22
N HIS A 579 -16.19 -17.84 14.89
CA HIS A 579 -16.89 -16.83 14.09
C HIS A 579 -18.42 -17.02 14.08
N LEU A 580 -18.91 -18.27 14.07
CA LEU A 580 -20.33 -18.58 14.21
C LEU A 580 -20.88 -18.07 15.55
N CYS A 581 -20.16 -18.30 16.66
CA CYS A 581 -20.55 -17.83 17.98
C CYS A 581 -20.60 -16.29 18.05
N ASP A 582 -19.55 -15.61 17.58
CA ASP A 582 -19.48 -14.14 17.62
C ASP A 582 -20.56 -13.47 16.74
N TRP A 583 -20.94 -14.10 15.64
CA TRP A 583 -22.11 -13.69 14.86
C TRP A 583 -23.42 -13.95 15.63
N CYS A 584 -23.59 -15.14 16.22
CA CYS A 584 -24.82 -15.52 16.94
C CYS A 584 -25.09 -14.65 18.17
N LEU A 585 -24.05 -14.25 18.91
CA LEU A 585 -24.18 -13.41 20.11
C LEU A 585 -24.71 -12.00 19.80
N ASN A 586 -24.54 -11.53 18.56
CA ASN A 586 -24.83 -10.15 18.15
C ASN A 586 -25.95 -10.04 17.11
N SER A 587 -26.52 -11.15 16.60
CA SER A 587 -27.53 -11.15 15.53
C SER A 587 -28.98 -11.17 16.07
N SER A 588 -29.89 -10.48 15.36
CA SER A 588 -31.33 -10.54 15.64
C SER A 588 -31.97 -11.83 15.12
N ALA A 589 -33.05 -12.29 15.78
CA ALA A 589 -33.59 -13.65 15.69
C ALA A 589 -34.04 -14.17 14.30
N THR A 590 -34.05 -13.33 13.26
CA THR A 590 -34.54 -13.64 11.91
C THR A 590 -33.51 -14.28 10.96
N SER A 591 -32.21 -14.28 11.30
CA SER A 591 -31.11 -14.77 10.45
C SER A 591 -30.71 -16.24 10.68
N LEU A 592 -31.40 -16.95 11.57
CA LEU A 592 -31.07 -18.31 12.02
C LEU A 592 -31.42 -19.46 11.04
N VAL A 593 -31.76 -19.15 9.78
CA VAL A 593 -32.12 -20.16 8.77
C VAL A 593 -30.95 -21.12 8.48
N ASN A 594 -29.70 -20.65 8.56
CA ASN A 594 -28.50 -21.49 8.37
C ASN A 594 -28.26 -22.52 9.49
N LEU A 595 -28.94 -22.36 10.63
CA LEU A 595 -28.83 -23.19 11.83
C LEU A 595 -30.06 -24.10 12.01
N GLN A 596 -30.93 -24.24 11.02
CA GLN A 596 -32.06 -25.17 11.05
C GLN A 596 -31.66 -26.54 10.49
N ASP A 597 -32.46 -27.58 10.74
CA ASP A 597 -32.31 -28.88 10.10
C ASP A 597 -32.36 -28.71 8.57
N GLY A 598 -31.30 -29.15 7.87
CA GLY A 598 -31.10 -28.91 6.44
C GLY A 598 -30.35 -27.62 6.07
N GLY A 599 -29.93 -26.81 7.05
CA GLY A 599 -29.07 -25.63 6.85
C GLY A 599 -27.61 -25.99 6.51
N THR A 600 -26.79 -24.98 6.17
CA THR A 600 -25.40 -25.16 5.74
C THR A 600 -24.51 -25.83 6.79
N VAL A 601 -24.71 -25.52 8.08
CA VAL A 601 -24.00 -26.16 9.19
C VAL A 601 -24.40 -27.63 9.32
N TYR A 602 -25.71 -27.92 9.24
CA TYR A 602 -26.22 -29.30 9.30
C TYR A 602 -25.66 -30.14 8.16
N GLU A 603 -25.72 -29.66 6.92
CA GLU A 603 -25.18 -30.36 5.75
C GLU A 603 -23.68 -30.57 5.83
N PHE A 604 -22.93 -29.59 6.36
CA PHE A 604 -21.50 -29.75 6.61
C PHE A 604 -21.23 -30.85 7.65
N LEU A 605 -21.86 -30.80 8.83
CA LEU A 605 -21.67 -31.82 9.86
C LEU A 605 -22.10 -33.21 9.37
N ARG A 606 -23.21 -33.29 8.63
CA ARG A 606 -23.69 -34.56 8.06
C ARG A 606 -22.70 -35.20 7.10
N LYS A 607 -21.97 -34.42 6.28
CA LYS A 607 -21.13 -34.94 5.18
C LYS A 607 -19.63 -34.90 5.45
N LYS A 608 -19.17 -34.00 6.31
CA LYS A 608 -17.75 -33.64 6.46
C LYS A 608 -17.23 -33.72 7.89
N TYR A 609 -18.08 -34.06 8.87
CA TYR A 609 -17.70 -34.05 10.29
C TYR A 609 -16.47 -34.90 10.62
N LEU A 610 -16.41 -36.17 10.19
CA LEU A 610 -15.23 -37.00 10.48
C LEU A 610 -13.96 -36.46 9.82
N TYR A 611 -14.06 -35.98 8.58
CA TYR A 611 -12.93 -35.37 7.86
C TYR A 611 -12.46 -34.08 8.56
N TRP A 612 -13.38 -33.34 9.17
CA TRP A 612 -13.06 -32.18 9.99
C TRP A 612 -12.38 -32.56 11.30
N LEU A 613 -12.80 -33.63 11.97
CA LEU A 613 -12.11 -34.13 13.17
C LEU A 613 -10.69 -34.63 12.85
N GLU A 614 -10.52 -35.30 11.72
CA GLU A 614 -9.19 -35.66 11.22
C GLU A 614 -8.33 -34.41 11.01
N ALA A 615 -8.84 -33.40 10.29
CA ALA A 615 -8.12 -32.16 10.04
C ALA A 615 -7.80 -31.37 11.32
N LEU A 616 -8.72 -31.34 12.30
CA LEU A 616 -8.49 -30.75 13.61
C LEU A 616 -7.36 -31.45 14.38
N SER A 617 -7.30 -32.78 14.30
CA SER A 617 -6.20 -33.57 14.86
C SER A 617 -4.87 -33.26 14.19
N LEU A 618 -4.84 -33.23 12.85
CA LEU A 618 -3.65 -32.81 12.07
C LEU A 618 -3.22 -31.37 12.37
N CYS A 619 -4.17 -30.49 12.73
CA CYS A 619 -3.91 -29.12 13.17
C CYS A 619 -3.59 -29.00 14.67
N LYS A 620 -3.47 -30.12 15.41
CA LYS A 620 -3.20 -30.16 16.86
C LYS A 620 -4.18 -29.29 17.67
N SER A 621 -5.44 -29.25 17.23
CA SER A 621 -6.47 -28.33 17.72
C SER A 621 -7.77 -29.04 18.13
N MET A 622 -7.72 -30.31 18.51
CA MET A 622 -8.90 -31.12 18.87
C MET A 622 -9.72 -30.54 20.03
N SER A 623 -9.13 -29.73 20.91
CA SER A 623 -9.84 -29.01 21.96
C SER A 623 -10.88 -28.01 21.43
N LYS A 624 -10.73 -27.53 20.19
CA LYS A 624 -11.67 -26.60 19.54
C LYS A 624 -12.93 -27.27 18.99
N GLY A 625 -12.90 -28.58 18.75
CA GLY A 625 -14.03 -29.33 18.16
C GLY A 625 -15.21 -29.61 19.10
N GLY A 626 -15.07 -29.35 20.41
CA GLY A 626 -16.05 -29.75 21.46
C GLY A 626 -16.78 -28.61 22.19
N ARG A 627 -16.84 -27.40 21.63
CA ARG A 627 -17.46 -26.21 22.27
C ARG A 627 -18.98 -26.33 22.45
N GLU A 628 -19.52 -25.65 23.48
CA GLU A 628 -20.85 -25.90 24.07
C GLU A 628 -22.05 -25.11 23.47
N ASP A 629 -21.84 -24.18 22.54
CA ASP A 629 -22.78 -23.05 22.33
C ASP A 629 -23.67 -23.06 21.07
N ALA A 630 -24.06 -24.21 20.53
CA ALA A 630 -25.05 -24.27 19.43
C ALA A 630 -26.39 -24.85 19.88
N SER A 631 -27.17 -24.03 20.61
CA SER A 631 -28.44 -24.42 21.25
C SER A 631 -29.64 -24.62 20.30
N LYS A 632 -29.44 -24.74 18.98
CA LYS A 632 -30.55 -24.84 18.00
C LYS A 632 -30.44 -25.95 16.92
N LEU A 633 -29.43 -26.82 16.96
CA LEU A 633 -29.27 -28.02 16.09
C LEU A 633 -29.27 -29.31 16.92
N ILE A 634 -30.32 -29.49 17.72
CA ILE A 634 -30.22 -30.18 19.00
C ILE A 634 -29.74 -31.63 18.87
N GLU A 635 -30.22 -32.44 17.93
CA GLU A 635 -29.86 -33.87 17.93
C GLU A 635 -28.46 -34.15 17.38
N LEU A 636 -28.15 -33.71 16.16
CA LEU A 636 -26.85 -33.96 15.52
C LEU A 636 -25.70 -33.28 16.28
N VAL A 637 -25.88 -32.06 16.78
CA VAL A 637 -24.81 -31.36 17.51
C VAL A 637 -24.57 -31.97 18.89
N LEU A 638 -25.63 -32.40 19.59
CA LEU A 638 -25.45 -33.11 20.86
C LEU A 638 -24.77 -34.47 20.66
N ASP A 639 -25.13 -35.20 19.61
CA ASP A 639 -24.49 -36.46 19.25
C ASP A 639 -23.02 -36.26 18.87
N ALA A 640 -22.72 -35.29 18.00
CA ALA A 640 -21.38 -34.87 17.62
C ALA A 640 -20.53 -34.48 18.85
N ARG A 641 -21.09 -33.68 19.75
CA ARG A 641 -20.41 -33.32 21.00
C ARG A 641 -20.05 -34.56 21.82
N ARG A 642 -20.97 -35.50 21.99
CA ARG A 642 -20.72 -36.76 22.71
C ARG A 642 -19.68 -37.62 21.99
N PHE A 643 -19.75 -37.69 20.66
CA PHE A 643 -18.79 -38.39 19.81
C PHE A 643 -17.36 -37.91 20.03
N VAL A 644 -17.12 -36.59 19.95
CA VAL A 644 -15.80 -36.00 20.24
C VAL A 644 -15.40 -36.26 21.68
N MET A 645 -16.28 -36.05 22.66
CA MET A 645 -15.91 -36.24 24.07
C MET A 645 -15.54 -37.70 24.41
N ALA A 646 -16.17 -38.67 23.76
CA ALA A 646 -15.89 -40.10 23.96
C ALA A 646 -14.61 -40.57 23.26
N HIS A 647 -14.31 -40.02 22.08
CA HIS A 647 -13.24 -40.52 21.21
C HIS A 647 -12.07 -39.55 21.02
N LYS A 648 -12.08 -38.39 21.71
CA LYS A 648 -11.07 -37.32 21.60
C LYS A 648 -9.65 -37.87 21.61
N TRP A 649 -9.32 -38.68 22.62
CA TRP A 649 -7.96 -39.19 22.81
C TRP A 649 -7.48 -40.01 21.61
N ALA A 650 -8.31 -40.93 21.12
CA ALA A 650 -7.94 -41.79 19.98
C ALA A 650 -7.70 -40.94 18.72
N ILE A 651 -8.58 -39.99 18.43
CA ILE A 651 -8.51 -39.14 17.24
C ILE A 651 -7.34 -38.16 17.33
N GLU A 652 -7.12 -37.53 18.49
CA GLU A 652 -6.06 -36.55 18.73
C GLU A 652 -4.66 -37.18 18.62
N ASN A 653 -4.50 -38.43 19.06
CA ASN A 653 -3.23 -39.15 18.95
C ASN A 653 -3.07 -39.85 17.59
N CYS A 654 -4.15 -40.30 16.96
CA CYS A 654 -4.15 -41.00 15.68
C CYS A 654 -5.35 -40.53 14.83
N PRO A 655 -5.17 -39.59 13.88
CA PRO A 655 -6.27 -38.91 13.20
C PRO A 655 -7.26 -39.86 12.52
N LEU A 656 -6.77 -40.94 11.90
CA LEU A 656 -7.59 -41.93 11.19
C LEU A 656 -8.43 -42.82 12.10
N GLN A 657 -8.22 -42.78 13.43
CA GLN A 657 -9.11 -43.46 14.39
C GLN A 657 -10.51 -42.84 14.43
N ALA A 658 -10.73 -41.68 13.82
CA ALA A 658 -12.07 -41.11 13.59
C ALA A 658 -12.96 -42.05 12.76
N TYR A 659 -12.39 -42.81 11.81
CA TYR A 659 -13.14 -43.75 10.96
C TYR A 659 -13.17 -45.17 11.55
N ALA A 660 -12.19 -45.51 12.38
CA ALA A 660 -12.04 -46.84 12.96
C ALA A 660 -12.64 -46.89 14.36
N SER A 661 -11.83 -46.67 15.40
CA SER A 661 -12.28 -46.77 16.79
C SER A 661 -13.53 -45.94 17.08
N ALA A 662 -13.57 -44.67 16.64
CA ALA A 662 -14.67 -43.77 16.99
C ALA A 662 -16.02 -44.26 16.44
N LEU A 663 -16.10 -44.65 15.16
CA LEU A 663 -17.34 -45.20 14.60
C LEU A 663 -17.69 -46.58 15.16
N VAL A 664 -16.69 -47.47 15.25
CA VAL A 664 -16.92 -48.86 15.68
C VAL A 664 -17.47 -48.91 17.10
N PHE A 665 -17.00 -48.07 18.01
CA PHE A 665 -17.39 -48.06 19.42
C PHE A 665 -18.45 -47.01 19.79
N SER A 666 -18.99 -46.27 18.81
CA SER A 666 -20.13 -45.37 19.04
C SER A 666 -21.46 -46.12 19.19
N PRO A 667 -22.43 -45.63 19.97
CA PRO A 667 -23.74 -46.25 20.15
C PRO A 667 -24.48 -46.54 18.85
N ALA A 668 -25.36 -47.55 18.85
CA ALA A 668 -26.10 -47.95 17.65
C ALA A 668 -27.02 -46.82 17.13
N CYS A 669 -27.58 -46.00 18.02
CA CYS A 669 -28.42 -44.85 17.66
C CYS A 669 -27.64 -43.52 17.53
N SER A 670 -26.30 -43.54 17.44
CA SER A 670 -25.55 -42.31 17.17
C SER A 670 -25.83 -41.82 15.74
N VAL A 671 -26.27 -40.56 15.63
CA VAL A 671 -26.56 -39.91 14.35
C VAL A 671 -25.30 -39.74 13.51
N VAL A 672 -24.17 -39.37 14.12
CA VAL A 672 -22.87 -39.30 13.45
C VAL A 672 -22.49 -40.68 12.91
N ARG A 673 -22.65 -41.74 13.72
CA ARG A 673 -22.35 -43.09 13.26
C ARG A 673 -23.20 -43.49 12.07
N ASP A 674 -24.51 -43.21 12.10
CA ASP A 674 -25.42 -43.55 11.01
C ASP A 674 -25.07 -42.80 9.70
N HIS A 675 -24.75 -41.51 9.79
CA HIS A 675 -24.34 -40.70 8.63
C HIS A 675 -23.03 -41.15 7.97
N PHE A 676 -22.10 -41.69 8.75
CA PHE A 676 -20.78 -42.14 8.27
C PHE A 676 -20.61 -43.66 8.29
N LYS A 677 -21.71 -44.41 8.28
CA LYS A 677 -21.69 -45.88 8.34
C LYS A 677 -20.84 -46.53 7.25
N GLU A 678 -20.81 -45.95 6.06
CA GLU A 678 -20.00 -46.43 4.92
C GLU A 678 -18.49 -46.25 5.14
N GLU A 679 -18.07 -45.38 6.06
CA GLU A 679 -16.66 -45.18 6.40
C GLU A 679 -16.14 -46.21 7.41
N GLU A 680 -17.03 -46.99 8.04
CA GLU A 680 -16.65 -48.02 9.00
C GLU A 680 -15.75 -49.10 8.35
N PRO A 681 -14.75 -49.64 9.06
CA PRO A 681 -13.87 -50.67 8.50
C PRO A 681 -14.66 -51.96 8.18
N GLN A 682 -14.78 -52.27 6.88
CA GLN A 682 -15.53 -53.44 6.40
C GLN A 682 -14.93 -54.78 6.85
N TRP A 683 -13.63 -54.79 7.13
CA TRP A 683 -12.93 -55.97 7.64
C TRP A 683 -13.36 -56.36 9.07
N ILE A 684 -14.11 -55.53 9.82
CA ILE A 684 -14.69 -55.90 11.13
C ILE A 684 -16.09 -56.49 10.92
N THR A 685 -16.17 -57.81 10.83
CA THR A 685 -17.41 -58.54 10.47
C THR A 685 -18.32 -58.83 11.66
N VAL A 686 -17.77 -58.95 12.87
CA VAL A 686 -18.53 -59.05 14.12
C VAL A 686 -18.03 -57.97 15.07
N LYS A 687 -18.91 -57.04 15.42
CA LYS A 687 -18.63 -55.85 16.23
C LYS A 687 -18.92 -56.12 17.72
N PRO A 688 -18.27 -55.37 18.64
CA PRO A 688 -18.64 -55.40 20.05
C PRO A 688 -20.13 -55.11 20.26
N SER A 689 -20.73 -55.74 21.26
CA SER A 689 -22.09 -55.40 21.70
C SER A 689 -22.08 -54.03 22.36
N ILE A 690 -22.34 -52.99 21.58
CA ILE A 690 -22.41 -51.60 22.04
C ILE A 690 -23.85 -51.30 22.46
N GLY A 691 -24.04 -50.43 23.45
CA GLY A 691 -25.38 -49.98 23.84
C GLY A 691 -26.08 -49.16 22.76
N ASP A 692 -27.41 -49.07 22.86
CA ASP A 692 -28.22 -48.29 21.90
C ASP A 692 -27.98 -46.78 22.03
N GLN A 693 -27.76 -46.29 23.26
CA GLN A 693 -27.57 -44.88 23.58
C GLN A 693 -26.20 -44.64 24.23
N TRP A 694 -25.70 -43.41 24.11
CA TRP A 694 -24.55 -42.92 24.88
C TRP A 694 -24.79 -43.11 26.38
N SER A 695 -23.75 -43.51 27.12
CA SER A 695 -23.83 -43.63 28.57
C SER A 695 -24.00 -42.26 29.25
N ALA A 696 -24.32 -42.26 30.56
CA ALA A 696 -24.32 -41.04 31.37
C ALA A 696 -22.92 -40.43 31.57
N CYS A 697 -21.85 -41.15 31.17
CA CYS A 697 -20.48 -40.64 31.20
C CYS A 697 -20.33 -39.54 30.15
N LEU A 698 -20.13 -38.30 30.59
CA LEU A 698 -19.99 -37.16 29.70
C LEU A 698 -18.59 -37.05 29.07
N ARG A 699 -17.56 -37.58 29.74
CA ARG A 699 -16.17 -37.46 29.30
C ARG A 699 -15.28 -38.49 29.98
N THR A 700 -14.38 -39.09 29.21
CA THR A 700 -13.35 -40.00 29.70
C THR A 700 -11.96 -39.37 29.56
N LEU A 701 -11.21 -39.30 30.65
CA LEU A 701 -9.83 -38.80 30.67
C LEU A 701 -8.87 -39.96 30.39
N GLU A 702 -8.64 -40.25 29.11
CA GLU A 702 -7.73 -41.34 28.70
C GLU A 702 -6.25 -40.90 28.76
N GLY A 703 -5.37 -41.84 29.10
CA GLY A 703 -3.91 -41.61 29.09
C GLY A 703 -3.12 -42.48 30.09
N HIS A 704 -3.78 -43.08 31.07
CA HIS A 704 -3.17 -44.08 31.94
C HIS A 704 -3.13 -45.46 31.26
N SER A 705 -2.04 -46.21 31.46
CA SER A 705 -1.84 -47.57 30.93
C SER A 705 -2.18 -48.67 31.95
N GLY A 706 -2.58 -48.28 33.16
CA GLY A 706 -3.04 -49.18 34.23
C GLY A 706 -4.29 -48.64 34.92
N GLY A 707 -4.88 -49.46 35.79
CA GLY A 707 -6.06 -49.07 36.56
C GLY A 707 -5.79 -47.87 37.48
N VAL A 708 -6.66 -46.86 37.39
CA VAL A 708 -6.65 -45.67 38.27
C VAL A 708 -7.06 -46.11 39.67
N ARG A 709 -6.27 -45.73 40.68
CA ARG A 709 -6.45 -46.14 42.07
C ARG A 709 -7.02 -45.04 42.95
N SER A 710 -6.72 -43.77 42.63
CA SER A 710 -7.22 -42.62 43.38
C SER A 710 -7.31 -41.39 42.47
N VAL A 711 -8.25 -40.50 42.78
CA VAL A 711 -8.50 -39.24 42.07
C VAL A 711 -8.82 -38.13 43.08
N ALA A 712 -8.42 -36.90 42.77
CA ALA A 712 -8.70 -35.73 43.62
C ALA A 712 -8.93 -34.48 42.77
N PHE A 713 -9.86 -33.61 43.20
CA PHE A 713 -10.06 -32.28 42.60
C PHE A 713 -9.20 -31.23 43.30
N SER A 714 -8.76 -30.22 42.54
CA SER A 714 -8.23 -28.99 43.12
C SER A 714 -9.36 -28.18 43.77
N HIS A 715 -9.00 -27.30 44.71
CA HIS A 715 -9.99 -26.51 45.47
C HIS A 715 -10.85 -25.60 44.58
N ASP A 716 -10.32 -25.10 43.47
CA ASP A 716 -11.03 -24.28 42.48
C ASP A 716 -11.85 -25.12 41.49
N SER A 717 -11.83 -26.46 41.60
CA SER A 717 -12.44 -27.42 40.67
C SER A 717 -11.97 -27.28 39.21
N ALA A 718 -10.94 -26.47 38.94
CA ALA A 718 -10.41 -26.28 37.60
C ALA A 718 -9.51 -27.44 37.17
N ARG A 719 -8.93 -28.20 38.11
CA ARG A 719 -8.03 -29.31 37.84
C ARG A 719 -8.45 -30.59 38.55
N LEU A 720 -8.13 -31.71 37.92
CA LEU A 720 -8.27 -33.06 38.48
C LEU A 720 -6.91 -33.73 38.49
N ALA A 721 -6.57 -34.45 39.55
CA ALA A 721 -5.41 -35.34 39.62
C ALA A 721 -5.88 -36.79 39.63
N SER A 722 -5.15 -37.66 38.94
CA SER A 722 -5.38 -39.11 38.95
C SER A 722 -4.06 -39.87 39.17
N ALA A 723 -4.09 -40.86 40.06
CA ALA A 723 -2.98 -41.77 40.33
C ALA A 723 -3.30 -43.18 39.85
N SER A 724 -2.36 -43.83 39.16
CA SER A 724 -2.59 -45.12 38.51
C SER A 724 -1.59 -46.20 38.90
N SER A 725 -2.01 -47.44 38.66
CA SER A 725 -1.18 -48.65 38.73
C SER A 725 0.00 -48.62 37.76
N ASP A 726 -0.04 -47.76 36.73
CA ASP A 726 1.08 -47.50 35.81
C ASP A 726 2.24 -46.71 36.45
N LYS A 727 2.14 -46.40 37.75
CA LYS A 727 3.15 -45.67 38.54
C LYS A 727 3.27 -44.19 38.16
N THR A 728 2.26 -43.63 37.50
CA THR A 728 2.19 -42.22 37.16
C THR A 728 1.05 -41.48 37.88
N VAL A 729 1.23 -40.17 38.03
CA VAL A 729 0.18 -39.23 38.42
C VAL A 729 -0.04 -38.26 37.27
N LYS A 730 -1.29 -38.05 36.85
CA LYS A 730 -1.64 -37.09 35.80
C LYS A 730 -2.49 -35.96 36.36
N ILE A 731 -2.24 -34.74 35.87
CA ILE A 731 -3.05 -33.55 36.15
C ILE A 731 -3.82 -33.20 34.89
N TRP A 732 -5.11 -32.97 35.05
CA TRP A 732 -6.04 -32.68 33.97
C TRP A 732 -6.67 -31.31 34.19
N ASP A 733 -6.95 -30.62 33.09
CA ASP A 733 -7.89 -29.51 33.10
C ASP A 733 -9.32 -30.06 33.11
N ALA A 734 -10.10 -29.70 34.14
CA ALA A 734 -11.44 -30.26 34.34
C ALA A 734 -12.41 -29.83 33.22
N SER A 735 -12.25 -28.61 32.69
CA SER A 735 -13.16 -28.01 31.69
C SER A 735 -12.98 -28.57 30.29
N SER A 736 -11.74 -28.83 29.86
CA SER A 736 -11.36 -29.28 28.52
C SER A 736 -10.96 -30.76 28.45
N GLY A 737 -10.66 -31.37 29.60
CA GLY A 737 -10.16 -32.74 29.71
C GLY A 737 -8.72 -32.91 29.20
N ALA A 738 -7.99 -31.82 28.95
CA ALA A 738 -6.60 -31.88 28.50
C ALA A 738 -5.68 -32.35 29.62
N CYS A 739 -4.71 -33.22 29.32
CA CYS A 739 -3.67 -33.61 30.26
C CYS A 739 -2.64 -32.47 30.36
N LEU A 740 -2.60 -31.79 31.51
CA LEU A 740 -1.68 -30.67 31.76
C LEU A 740 -0.28 -31.16 32.13
N ARG A 741 -0.19 -32.23 32.95
CA ARG A 741 1.10 -32.79 33.39
C ARG A 741 1.02 -34.29 33.65
N THR A 742 2.16 -34.98 33.52
CA THR A 742 2.36 -36.38 33.93
C THR A 742 3.61 -36.46 34.82
N PHE A 743 3.51 -37.14 35.96
CA PHE A 743 4.61 -37.38 36.90
C PHE A 743 4.88 -38.87 37.04
N SER A 744 6.11 -39.30 36.81
CA SER A 744 6.54 -40.69 37.00
C SER A 744 7.03 -40.91 38.44
N ILE A 745 6.29 -41.69 39.23
CA ILE A 745 6.55 -41.91 40.66
C ILE A 745 7.34 -43.20 40.92
N GLY A 746 7.38 -44.11 39.94
CA GLY A 746 8.14 -45.37 40.01
C GLY A 746 7.48 -46.47 40.86
N LYS A 747 6.40 -46.15 41.58
CA LYS A 747 5.54 -47.08 42.32
C LYS A 747 4.06 -46.60 42.27
N PRO A 748 3.08 -47.52 42.33
CA PRO A 748 1.68 -47.14 42.29
C PRO A 748 1.27 -46.46 43.59
N LEU A 749 0.49 -45.38 43.48
CA LEU A 749 -0.09 -44.68 44.62
C LEU A 749 -1.53 -45.12 44.82
N ASN A 750 -1.93 -45.26 46.07
CA ASN A 750 -3.28 -45.70 46.41
C ASN A 750 -4.15 -44.54 46.87
N ASP A 751 -3.55 -43.41 47.26
CA ASP A 751 -4.30 -42.24 47.71
C ASP A 751 -3.57 -40.95 47.34
N ILE A 752 -4.32 -39.97 46.86
CA ILE A 752 -3.86 -38.64 46.47
C ILE A 752 -4.89 -37.59 46.90
N ALA A 753 -4.42 -36.42 47.36
CA ALA A 753 -5.27 -35.28 47.69
C ALA A 753 -4.55 -33.97 47.39
N PHE A 754 -5.26 -32.98 46.84
CA PHE A 754 -4.71 -31.63 46.72
C PHE A 754 -4.57 -30.98 48.08
N ASP A 755 -3.53 -30.17 48.24
CA ASP A 755 -3.44 -29.23 49.34
C ASP A 755 -4.38 -28.02 49.11
N HIS A 756 -4.58 -27.23 50.15
CA HIS A 756 -5.47 -26.05 50.11
C HIS A 756 -5.03 -24.97 49.12
N THR A 757 -3.75 -24.90 48.75
CA THR A 757 -3.26 -23.93 47.76
C THR A 757 -3.47 -24.40 46.32
N GLY A 758 -3.72 -25.70 46.11
CA GLY A 758 -3.78 -26.31 44.80
C GLY A 758 -2.42 -26.39 44.11
N VAL A 759 -1.32 -26.30 44.85
CA VAL A 759 0.06 -26.34 44.32
C VAL A 759 0.76 -27.65 44.70
N TYR A 760 0.25 -28.37 45.68
CA TYR A 760 0.82 -29.62 46.14
C TYR A 760 -0.20 -30.76 46.10
N LEU A 761 0.29 -31.97 45.85
CA LEU A 761 -0.46 -33.21 46.01
C LEU A 761 0.12 -34.00 47.18
N HIS A 762 -0.68 -34.20 48.22
CA HIS A 762 -0.38 -35.15 49.28
C HIS A 762 -0.63 -36.57 48.77
N THR A 763 0.34 -37.45 48.99
CA THR A 763 0.26 -38.86 48.58
C THR A 763 0.68 -39.76 49.72
N ASN A 764 0.41 -41.06 49.61
CA ASN A 764 0.83 -42.07 50.59
C ASN A 764 2.35 -42.24 50.73
N ILE A 765 3.17 -41.52 49.96
CA ILE A 765 4.65 -41.60 49.98
C ILE A 765 5.32 -40.23 50.18
N GLY A 766 4.55 -39.16 50.40
CA GLY A 766 5.04 -37.78 50.51
C GLY A 766 4.25 -36.78 49.67
N THR A 767 4.77 -35.56 49.55
CA THR A 767 4.10 -34.45 48.83
C THR A 767 4.76 -34.24 47.46
N ILE A 768 3.95 -34.11 46.40
CA ILE A 768 4.39 -33.77 45.04
C ILE A 768 4.09 -32.29 44.80
N ASP A 769 5.12 -31.51 44.48
CA ASP A 769 4.96 -30.13 44.03
C ASP A 769 4.57 -30.09 42.55
N ILE A 770 3.37 -29.59 42.26
CA ILE A 770 2.86 -29.51 40.90
C ILE A 770 3.16 -28.17 40.23
N SER A 771 3.94 -27.27 40.82
CA SER A 771 4.39 -26.00 40.22
C SER A 771 5.69 -26.13 39.44
N VAL A 772 6.61 -27.01 39.86
CA VAL A 772 7.96 -27.13 39.27
C VAL A 772 7.89 -27.56 37.80
N GLN A 773 8.44 -26.75 36.89
CA GLN A 773 8.78 -27.17 35.53
C GLN A 773 9.96 -28.15 35.63
N SER A 774 9.68 -29.45 35.60
CA SER A 774 10.74 -30.43 35.38
C SER A 774 11.16 -30.36 33.92
N GLY A 775 12.35 -29.82 33.69
CA GLY A 775 13.11 -30.07 32.47
C GLY A 775 13.24 -31.57 32.26
N LEU A 776 13.15 -31.97 30.99
CA LEU A 776 13.37 -33.32 30.49
C LEU A 776 14.57 -33.98 31.20
N THR A 777 14.29 -34.88 32.13
CA THR A 777 15.24 -35.94 32.48
C THR A 777 14.87 -37.13 31.61
N SER A 778 15.47 -37.19 30.42
CA SER A 778 15.58 -38.43 29.66
C SER A 778 16.44 -39.39 30.48
N PHE A 779 15.79 -40.24 31.27
CA PHE A 779 16.43 -41.45 31.76
C PHE A 779 16.72 -42.36 30.57
N PRO A 780 17.81 -43.14 30.59
CA PRO A 780 18.19 -44.00 29.48
C PRO A 780 17.03 -44.92 29.16
N THR A 781 16.57 -44.88 27.91
CA THR A 781 15.65 -45.86 27.35
C THR A 781 16.28 -47.22 27.58
N ILE A 782 15.75 -47.98 28.55
CA ILE A 782 15.98 -49.42 28.58
C ILE A 782 15.49 -49.89 27.21
N PRO A 783 16.33 -50.54 26.37
CA PRO A 783 15.86 -51.04 25.10
C PRO A 783 14.69 -51.96 25.40
N GLU A 784 13.50 -51.61 24.89
CA GLU A 784 12.36 -52.51 24.98
C GLU A 784 12.83 -53.88 24.48
N PRO A 785 12.59 -54.97 25.24
CA PRO A 785 12.84 -56.30 24.70
C PRO A 785 12.05 -56.37 23.39
N ARG A 786 12.75 -56.65 22.28
CA ARG A 786 12.14 -56.76 20.95
C ARG A 786 10.83 -57.53 21.09
N SER A 787 9.72 -56.83 20.95
CA SER A 787 8.39 -57.43 21.03
C SER A 787 8.34 -58.52 19.96
N PRO A 788 7.82 -59.73 20.27
CA PRO A 788 7.71 -60.78 19.27
C PRO A 788 6.88 -60.23 18.11
N GLN A 789 7.42 -60.29 16.89
CA GLN A 789 6.64 -59.94 15.70
C GLN A 789 5.59 -61.03 15.52
N TYR A 790 4.35 -60.71 15.87
CA TYR A 790 3.22 -61.61 15.72
C TYR A 790 2.70 -61.50 14.29
N GLN A 791 2.73 -62.61 13.56
CA GLN A 791 2.06 -62.72 12.27
C GLN A 791 0.57 -62.99 12.50
N GLY A 792 -0.29 -62.12 11.98
CA GLY A 792 -1.74 -62.17 12.18
C GLY A 792 -2.26 -61.19 13.24
N ILE A 793 -3.46 -61.47 13.75
CA ILE A 793 -4.17 -60.58 14.67
C ILE A 793 -3.73 -60.80 16.10
N ALA A 794 -3.48 -59.73 16.84
CA ALA A 794 -3.13 -59.77 18.25
C ALA A 794 -3.63 -58.52 18.99
N LEU A 795 -3.54 -58.53 20.31
CA LEU A 795 -3.66 -57.32 21.13
C LEU A 795 -2.25 -56.79 21.42
N SER A 796 -2.10 -55.46 21.46
CA SER A 796 -0.84 -54.84 21.91
C SER A 796 -0.52 -55.24 23.35
N ALA A 797 0.76 -55.12 23.74
CA ALA A 797 1.23 -55.54 25.06
C ALA A 797 0.55 -54.79 26.23
N ASP A 798 0.11 -53.56 25.99
CA ASP A 798 -0.66 -52.73 26.93
C ASP A 798 -2.19 -52.97 26.85
N GLY A 799 -2.65 -53.80 25.91
CA GLY A 799 -4.07 -54.10 25.69
C GLY A 799 -4.88 -52.95 25.10
N VAL A 800 -4.23 -51.88 24.61
CA VAL A 800 -4.90 -50.67 24.11
C VAL A 800 -5.25 -50.77 22.63
N TRP A 801 -4.56 -51.62 21.87
CA TRP A 801 -4.74 -51.77 20.42
C TRP A 801 -5.11 -53.18 20.02
N ILE A 802 -5.97 -53.28 19.01
CA ILE A 802 -5.98 -54.43 18.11
C ILE A 802 -4.92 -54.19 17.05
N THR A 803 -4.05 -55.19 16.86
CA THR A 803 -2.91 -55.14 15.95
C THR A 803 -3.01 -56.23 14.90
N HIS A 804 -2.47 -55.95 13.71
CA HIS A 804 -2.30 -56.93 12.63
C HIS A 804 -0.85 -56.85 12.15
N ASN A 805 -0.12 -57.97 12.15
CA ASN A 805 1.30 -58.00 11.80
C ASN A 805 2.14 -56.98 12.60
N SER A 806 1.80 -56.80 13.88
CA SER A 806 2.39 -55.80 14.79
C SER A 806 2.12 -54.33 14.43
N GLU A 807 1.27 -54.03 13.45
CA GLU A 807 0.81 -52.67 13.17
C GLU A 807 -0.51 -52.35 13.89
N HIS A 808 -0.62 -51.14 14.40
CA HIS A 808 -1.79 -50.64 15.13
C HIS A 808 -2.97 -50.40 14.17
N GLN A 809 -4.08 -51.12 14.38
CA GLN A 809 -5.26 -51.04 13.51
C GLN A 809 -6.41 -50.28 14.17
N VAL A 810 -6.84 -50.72 15.36
CA VAL A 810 -8.00 -50.14 16.07
C VAL A 810 -7.65 -49.86 17.52
N TRP A 811 -7.85 -48.62 17.93
CA TRP A 811 -7.76 -48.20 19.34
C TRP A 811 -8.95 -48.73 20.11
N LEU A 812 -8.71 -49.30 21.29
CA LEU A 812 -9.74 -49.76 22.21
C LEU A 812 -10.03 -48.66 23.25
N PRO A 813 -11.25 -48.06 23.24
CA PRO A 813 -11.65 -47.17 24.31
C PRO A 813 -11.60 -47.89 25.64
N SER A 814 -11.28 -47.16 26.71
CA SER A 814 -11.04 -47.70 28.06
C SER A 814 -12.11 -48.69 28.56
N GLU A 815 -13.39 -48.44 28.29
CA GLU A 815 -14.51 -49.32 28.68
C GLU A 815 -14.46 -50.71 28.01
N TYR A 816 -13.79 -50.82 26.87
CA TYR A 816 -13.67 -52.03 26.06
C TYR A 816 -12.31 -52.72 26.19
N ARG A 817 -11.39 -52.17 27.00
CA ARG A 817 -10.05 -52.74 27.19
C ARG A 817 -10.07 -54.05 27.99
N PRO A 818 -9.23 -55.04 27.63
CA PRO A 818 -9.23 -56.35 28.24
C PRO A 818 -8.72 -56.33 29.69
N SER A 819 -9.50 -56.91 30.60
CA SER A 819 -9.00 -57.47 31.85
C SER A 819 -8.45 -58.89 31.64
N CYS A 820 -9.01 -59.60 30.66
CA CYS A 820 -8.49 -60.85 30.11
C CYS A 820 -8.87 -60.96 28.64
N SER A 821 -8.10 -61.70 27.85
CA SER A 821 -8.35 -61.86 26.42
C SER A 821 -7.89 -63.21 25.88
N VAL A 822 -8.46 -63.61 24.76
CA VAL A 822 -8.06 -64.78 23.97
C VAL A 822 -8.15 -64.45 22.49
N VAL A 823 -7.19 -64.94 21.71
CA VAL A 823 -7.18 -64.77 20.25
C VAL A 823 -7.18 -66.15 19.59
N SER A 824 -8.07 -66.34 18.63
CA SER A 824 -8.15 -67.57 17.81
C SER A 824 -8.28 -67.19 16.34
N ARG A 825 -7.19 -67.39 15.58
CA ARG A 825 -7.04 -67.02 14.16
C ARG A 825 -7.41 -65.55 13.89
N ASN A 826 -8.66 -65.31 13.49
CA ASN A 826 -9.18 -64.00 13.10
C ASN A 826 -10.27 -63.48 14.06
N THR A 827 -10.44 -64.13 15.22
CA THR A 827 -11.45 -63.80 16.22
C THR A 827 -10.77 -63.48 17.55
N ILE A 828 -11.15 -62.37 18.17
CA ILE A 828 -10.66 -61.91 19.47
C ILE A 828 -11.84 -61.97 20.45
N GLY A 829 -11.67 -62.66 21.58
CA GLY A 829 -12.58 -62.59 22.72
C GLY A 829 -11.98 -61.74 23.84
N ILE A 830 -12.73 -60.77 24.35
CA ILE A 830 -12.26 -59.83 25.38
C ILE A 830 -13.24 -59.82 26.55
N GLY A 831 -12.74 -60.08 27.75
CA GLY A 831 -13.42 -59.81 29.01
C GLY A 831 -12.98 -58.46 29.55
N VAL A 832 -13.93 -57.57 29.86
CA VAL A 832 -13.67 -56.20 30.33
C VAL A 832 -13.95 -56.06 31.82
N GLY A 833 -13.42 -55.00 32.45
CA GLY A 833 -13.52 -54.79 33.91
C GLY A 833 -14.95 -54.65 34.46
N SER A 834 -15.94 -54.38 33.60
CA SER A 834 -17.36 -54.38 33.96
C SER A 834 -17.98 -55.78 34.07
N GLY A 835 -17.23 -56.84 33.78
CA GLY A 835 -17.70 -58.24 33.78
C GLY A 835 -18.35 -58.69 32.46
N LYS A 836 -18.43 -57.82 31.45
CA LYS A 836 -18.91 -58.18 30.10
C LYS A 836 -17.84 -58.93 29.30
N VAL A 837 -18.29 -59.83 28.43
CA VAL A 837 -17.45 -60.47 27.41
C VAL A 837 -17.97 -60.09 26.04
N TRP A 838 -17.08 -59.63 25.16
CA TRP A 838 -17.42 -59.32 23.78
C TRP A 838 -16.46 -60.01 22.82
N ILE A 839 -16.95 -60.24 21.60
CA ILE A 839 -16.23 -60.96 20.55
C ILE A 839 -16.12 -60.03 19.33
N CYS A 840 -14.91 -59.95 18.79
CA CYS A 840 -14.61 -59.25 17.55
C CYS A 840 -14.12 -60.26 16.51
N LYS A 841 -14.65 -60.19 15.29
CA LYS A 841 -14.17 -61.00 14.17
C LYS A 841 -13.69 -60.12 13.05
N VAL A 842 -12.50 -60.45 12.54
CA VAL A 842 -11.81 -59.71 11.49
C VAL A 842 -11.68 -60.54 10.23
N GLU A 843 -11.88 -59.93 9.06
CA GLU A 843 -11.72 -60.56 7.75
C GLU A 843 -10.42 -60.09 7.11
N LEU A 844 -9.43 -60.97 7.11
CA LEU A 844 -8.05 -60.67 6.70
C LEU A 844 -7.90 -60.33 5.21
N CYS A 845 -8.85 -60.71 4.34
CA CYS A 845 -8.80 -60.41 2.91
C CYS A 845 -9.19 -58.96 2.58
N LEU A 846 -9.79 -58.25 3.52
CA LEU A 846 -10.29 -56.88 3.38
C LEU A 846 -9.43 -55.86 4.16
N LEU A 847 -8.33 -56.33 4.76
CA LEU A 847 -7.48 -55.59 5.70
C LEU A 847 -6.14 -55.22 5.07
#